data_AF-K0QZ76-F1
#
_entry.id   AF-K0QZ76-F1
#
_cell.length_a   1.000
_cell.length_b   1.000
_cell.length_c   1.000
_cell.angle_alpha   90.00
_cell.angle_beta   90.00
_cell.angle_gamma   90.00
#
_symmetry.space_group_name_H-M   'P 1'
#
loop_
_entity.id
_entity.type
_entity.pdbx_description
1 polymer ?
#
loop_
_entity_poly.entity_id
_entity_poly.type
_entity_poly.pdbx_seq_one_letter_code
_entity_poly.pdbx_strand_id
1 'polypeptide(L)'
;SPNAEDTIKEEHPQFPSCKRVAQRIYRYETWEQLWAEFKKTNKGIADLIGNPNYPDEPPTLFRSSAPWNMVKGRDSSCLCTNCETTNCALRGKKQALGAMELLLETCVVAPPADDDDDSETSASEFEFSDVGDNETSASESESSVDGDSKTSASESESSDDGDSDGMAVEADEEEADDELTGMLGSVTDWLQGGDDEMKSRHDSSSSDDGENPAETSDSNSTEGDEMKSSDDDSADDNNTNSKSNEELDAEAVPKLLRVRDLLETTNKYDTCVACLPCIGKGGKLEDAKMSCVNGECPKCGMDKIWSKGLRRRLVKREWDAGKKEWVDKLNKDSKLATDVWAKKVQWRDYVTKARPTKVDKSSRKSSADKDSEYDPNAKAARNIVLQTFEGTVIDFLDHIEKQITSHIAHRNLVCTEHRSKKDYDHNSRPWTVHRDQDFAENGSIENFDKLQSEHWQKSQYTLFMAINSFLLVDEWNKTEGSLDEGNEVTVDGELYIKDPGDVHYRPEVNLNSFWACVKSHVRDDIYCVVDEEGIEHEVERRRLRLRKRHTICVAHVSDDMKHDRFAMKTFSIKELEDVESYMRENFPNDIPAGNITHLHLHSDNAATHFKSTGAMESFTSFTTSRGGTLKCKYIWSFGAPGHGKGFFDGMGGVFKNMIHGLIKKTKTSTGGIEGTASGYIESPQDVFDALEYRFSGEQLEARRKKGGKGKKNQVDKYMFLQHIIEADGEIRRPEETFTSLENISSCYQFSVSNEGLVHSRERSCWCIHCTAAMINGSVEWNLSHNVRRCTSRSVGESRGSNAYEFTKRQCAKVTGPSATKTLAARRQSRNDMAKGLGMGDWLVFKSTDDPKQPFWLGRAVSKSDWGGQCIKHNNSNGSKVIEGAMVSKNGYAINVQWYTVKEDGGLEYVIEGGDNAQPFVCSNHSLLLTGINESVNQVTGSRVRVTRRRTVRSNQLEGFDYGMRSNLQTSEEDFFSREYGNIWTLDKLVRDRAMVLVDQVS
;
A
#
# COMPACT_ATOMS: atom_id res chain seq x y z
N SER A 1 -3.72 32.51 12.59
CA SER A 1 -2.91 31.65 11.71
C SER A 1 -1.64 32.41 11.35
N PRO A 2 -0.46 31.76 11.23
CA PRO A 2 0.73 32.41 10.69
C PRO A 2 0.60 32.73 9.19
N ASN A 3 -0.29 32.05 8.46
CA ASN A 3 -0.64 32.38 7.08
C ASN A 3 -1.93 33.24 7.05
N ALA A 4 -1.87 34.41 6.42
CA ALA A 4 -3.00 35.32 6.23
C ALA A 4 -4.10 34.72 5.33
N GLU A 5 -3.74 33.80 4.43
CA GLU A 5 -4.64 33.17 3.46
C GLU A 5 -5.49 32.02 4.06
N ASP A 6 -5.08 31.49 5.21
CA ASP A 6 -5.81 30.42 5.90
C ASP A 6 -7.08 31.01 6.53
N THR A 7 -8.18 30.98 5.77
CA THR A 7 -9.50 31.47 6.19
C THR A 7 -10.48 30.32 6.42
N ILE A 8 -11.52 30.58 7.20
CA ILE A 8 -12.65 29.67 7.38
C ILE A 8 -13.95 30.43 7.11
N LYS A 9 -14.91 29.73 6.51
CA LYS A 9 -16.20 30.27 6.12
C LYS A 9 -17.29 29.60 6.97
N GLU A 10 -18.04 30.39 7.73
CA GLU A 10 -19.22 29.95 8.46
C GLU A 10 -20.47 30.42 7.69
N GLU A 11 -21.35 29.49 7.33
CA GLU A 11 -22.63 29.79 6.70
C GLU A 11 -23.68 30.04 7.80
N HIS A 12 -24.49 31.09 7.67
CA HIS A 12 -25.53 31.38 8.65
C HIS A 12 -26.60 30.25 8.67
N PRO A 13 -26.97 29.69 9.83
CA PRO A 13 -27.84 28.50 9.91
C PRO A 13 -29.20 28.65 9.21
N GLN A 14 -29.75 29.87 9.22
CA GLN A 14 -31.05 30.19 8.63
C GLN A 14 -30.96 30.83 7.24
N PHE A 15 -29.78 31.35 6.87
CA PHE A 15 -29.57 32.09 5.62
C PHE A 15 -28.23 31.67 5.00
N PRO A 16 -28.13 30.47 4.40
CA PRO A 16 -26.85 29.92 3.94
C PRO A 16 -26.11 30.77 2.89
N SER A 17 -26.82 31.71 2.25
CA SER A 17 -26.24 32.73 1.37
C SER A 17 -25.37 33.75 2.12
N CYS A 18 -25.65 34.00 3.40
CA CYS A 18 -24.86 34.87 4.25
C CYS A 18 -23.66 34.09 4.82
N LYS A 19 -22.46 34.45 4.37
CA LYS A 19 -21.21 33.82 4.79
C LYS A 19 -20.38 34.79 5.61
N ARG A 20 -19.89 34.34 6.77
CA ARG A 20 -18.85 35.04 7.53
C ARG A 20 -17.52 34.39 7.19
N VAL A 21 -16.55 35.20 6.79
CA VAL A 21 -15.17 34.77 6.55
C VAL A 21 -14.32 35.35 7.67
N ALA A 22 -13.51 34.50 8.30
CA ALA A 22 -12.56 34.94 9.30
C ALA A 22 -11.23 34.21 9.10
N GLN A 23 -10.15 34.85 9.55
CA GLN A 23 -8.86 34.19 9.59
C GLN A 23 -8.92 33.01 10.56
N ARG A 24 -8.35 31.88 10.15
CA ARG A 24 -8.31 30.67 10.95
C ARG A 24 -7.43 30.89 12.19
N ILE A 25 -7.95 30.53 13.36
CA ILE A 25 -7.19 30.49 14.61
C ILE A 25 -6.83 29.04 14.86
N TYR A 26 -5.54 28.70 14.79
CA TYR A 26 -5.10 27.35 15.11
C TYR A 26 -4.91 27.23 16.62
N ARG A 27 -5.59 26.27 17.25
CA ARG A 27 -5.35 25.89 18.65
C ARG A 27 -4.40 24.70 18.71
N TYR A 28 -3.33 24.83 19.48
CA TYR A 28 -2.39 23.74 19.77
C TYR A 28 -2.60 23.17 21.18
N GLU A 29 -3.30 23.92 22.02
CA GLU A 29 -3.69 23.62 23.37
C GLU A 29 -4.93 22.71 23.42
N THR A 30 -4.98 21.81 24.41
CA THR A 30 -6.20 21.03 24.67
C THR A 30 -7.28 21.90 25.31
N TRP A 31 -8.52 21.41 25.28
CA TRP A 31 -9.62 22.10 25.95
C TRP A 31 -9.37 22.30 27.44
N GLU A 32 -8.70 21.36 28.10
CA GLU A 32 -8.34 21.45 29.52
C GLU A 32 -7.28 22.54 29.77
N GLN A 33 -6.36 22.75 28.84
CA GLN A 33 -5.33 23.80 28.94
C GLN A 33 -5.92 25.19 28.72
N LEU A 34 -6.72 25.34 27.65
CA LEU A 34 -7.47 26.56 27.41
C LEU A 34 -8.37 26.87 28.61
N TRP A 35 -8.96 25.85 29.22
CA TRP A 35 -9.75 26.02 30.43
C TRP A 35 -8.91 26.40 31.65
N ALA A 36 -7.75 25.79 31.87
CA ALA A 36 -6.85 26.17 32.95
C ALA A 36 -6.36 27.62 32.82
N GLU A 37 -6.04 28.05 31.60
CA GLU A 37 -5.64 29.43 31.31
C GLU A 37 -6.83 30.39 31.43
N PHE A 38 -8.00 30.00 30.95
CA PHE A 38 -9.25 30.75 31.11
C PHE A 38 -9.61 30.92 32.59
N LYS A 39 -9.46 29.88 33.41
CA LYS A 39 -9.61 29.98 34.88
C LYS A 39 -8.65 30.99 35.49
N LYS A 40 -7.41 31.06 34.99
CA LYS A 40 -6.39 31.99 35.47
C LYS A 40 -6.71 33.44 35.09
N THR A 41 -7.17 33.66 33.86
CA THR A 41 -7.39 35.00 33.29
C THR A 41 -8.79 35.55 33.54
N ASN A 42 -9.79 34.67 33.69
CA ASN A 42 -11.22 35.00 33.76
C ASN A 42 -11.92 34.29 34.92
N LYS A 43 -11.29 34.30 36.10
CA LYS A 43 -11.72 33.53 37.28
C LYS A 43 -13.21 33.65 37.59
N GLY A 44 -13.77 34.86 37.60
CA GLY A 44 -15.19 35.07 37.92
C GLY A 44 -16.17 34.39 36.95
N ILE A 45 -15.86 34.38 35.65
CA ILE A 45 -16.67 33.67 34.65
C ILE A 45 -16.45 32.16 34.79
N ALA A 46 -15.20 31.74 35.01
CA ALA A 46 -14.87 30.34 35.12
C ALA A 46 -15.53 29.68 36.35
N ASP A 47 -15.61 30.39 37.47
CA ASP A 47 -16.33 29.95 38.68
C ASP A 47 -17.85 29.81 38.44
N LEU A 48 -18.42 30.64 37.55
CA LEU A 48 -19.84 30.59 37.19
C LEU A 48 -20.19 29.43 36.26
N ILE A 49 -19.33 29.12 35.28
CA ILE A 49 -19.61 28.13 34.24
C ILE A 49 -18.95 26.77 34.50
N GLY A 50 -18.00 26.70 35.43
CA GLY A 50 -17.27 25.48 35.80
C GLY A 50 -18.16 24.46 36.50
N ASN A 51 -17.88 23.17 36.28
CA ASN A 51 -18.56 22.11 37.01
C ASN A 51 -17.92 21.95 38.40
N PRO A 52 -18.65 22.15 39.52
CA PRO A 52 -18.08 22.06 40.86
C PRO A 52 -17.56 20.66 41.21
N ASN A 53 -18.10 19.61 40.58
CA ASN A 53 -17.64 18.23 40.79
C ASN A 53 -16.38 17.89 39.98
N TYR A 54 -16.11 18.66 38.92
CA TYR A 54 -14.98 18.45 38.00
C TYR A 54 -14.35 19.80 37.64
N PRO A 55 -13.72 20.49 38.60
CA PRO A 55 -13.24 21.86 38.42
C PRO A 55 -12.15 21.99 37.35
N ASP A 56 -11.47 20.89 37.02
CA ASP A 56 -10.43 20.84 35.98
C ASP A 56 -10.95 20.42 34.61
N GLU A 57 -12.21 19.98 34.51
CA GLU A 57 -12.82 19.64 33.24
C GLU A 57 -13.45 20.88 32.58
N PRO A 58 -13.14 21.17 31.30
CA PRO A 58 -13.74 22.27 30.57
C PRO A 58 -15.25 22.05 30.40
N PRO A 59 -16.10 22.99 30.88
CA PRO A 59 -17.55 22.85 30.75
C PRO A 59 -17.98 22.92 29.27
N THR A 60 -19.07 22.24 28.92
CA THR A 60 -19.59 22.20 27.54
C THR A 60 -19.82 23.60 26.96
N LEU A 61 -20.30 24.53 27.80
CA LEU A 61 -20.53 25.92 27.40
C LEU A 61 -19.24 26.60 26.91
N PHE A 62 -18.12 26.37 27.59
CA PHE A 62 -16.81 26.87 27.17
C PHE A 62 -16.40 26.32 25.80
N ARG A 63 -16.65 25.04 25.54
CA ARG A 63 -16.36 24.40 24.25
C ARG A 63 -17.26 24.91 23.12
N SER A 64 -18.55 25.11 23.40
CA SER A 64 -19.52 25.60 22.41
C SER A 64 -19.41 27.09 22.12
N SER A 65 -18.88 27.87 23.07
CA SER A 65 -18.69 29.32 22.92
C SER A 65 -17.32 29.71 22.38
N ALA A 66 -16.48 28.73 22.05
CA ALA A 66 -15.24 28.96 21.34
C ALA A 66 -15.47 29.69 20.01
N PRO A 67 -14.53 30.56 19.58
CA PRO A 67 -14.61 31.18 18.27
C PRO A 67 -14.78 30.11 17.19
N TRP A 68 -15.78 30.26 16.33
CA TRP A 68 -16.07 29.32 15.24
C TRP A 68 -14.91 29.17 14.25
N ASN A 69 -14.05 30.20 14.18
CA ASN A 69 -12.83 30.18 13.40
C ASN A 69 -11.63 29.53 14.12
N MET A 70 -11.82 29.04 15.34
CA MET A 70 -10.82 28.27 16.08
C MET A 70 -10.85 26.80 15.69
N VAL A 71 -9.79 26.36 15.02
CA VAL A 71 -9.64 25.02 14.46
C VAL A 71 -8.45 24.34 15.12
N LYS A 72 -8.54 23.04 15.36
CA LYS A 72 -7.41 22.24 15.87
C LYS A 72 -6.22 22.44 14.89
N GLY A 73 -5.02 22.76 15.41
CA GLY A 73 -3.80 22.94 14.60
C GLY A 73 -3.54 21.76 13.66
N ARG A 74 -3.02 21.97 12.44
CA ARG A 74 -2.80 20.89 11.46
C ARG A 74 -1.91 19.75 12.00
N ASP A 75 -1.08 20.04 13.00
CA ASP A 75 -0.18 19.07 13.67
C ASP A 75 -0.85 18.23 14.76
N SER A 76 -2.15 18.47 15.00
CA SER A 76 -2.91 17.78 16.03
C SER A 76 -3.39 16.41 15.55
N SER A 77 -2.38 15.58 15.28
CA SER A 77 -2.30 14.12 15.49
C SER A 77 -3.36 13.30 14.75
N CYS A 78 -2.95 12.21 14.07
CA CYS A 78 -3.87 11.07 14.02
C CYS A 78 -4.36 10.86 15.44
N LEU A 79 -5.61 10.49 15.63
CA LEU A 79 -6.09 10.06 16.93
C LEU A 79 -5.41 8.73 17.40
N CYS A 80 -4.28 8.36 16.78
CA CYS A 80 -3.49 7.20 17.11
C CYS A 80 -2.56 7.48 18.28
N THR A 81 -2.43 6.48 19.14
CA THR A 81 -1.76 6.57 20.44
C THR A 81 -0.35 7.13 20.32
N ASN A 82 0.44 6.71 19.33
CA ASN A 82 1.82 7.20 19.17
C ASN A 82 1.92 8.72 18.96
N CYS A 83 1.02 9.31 18.16
CA CYS A 83 1.04 10.75 17.94
C CYS A 83 0.53 11.53 19.16
N GLU A 84 -0.49 11.02 19.85
CA GLU A 84 -1.04 11.64 21.04
C GLU A 84 -0.10 11.54 22.25
N THR A 85 0.57 10.40 22.42
CA THR A 85 1.66 10.20 23.38
C THR A 85 2.81 11.15 23.13
N THR A 86 3.30 11.24 21.88
CA THR A 86 4.42 12.15 21.55
C THR A 86 4.04 13.61 21.80
N ASN A 87 2.80 14.00 21.44
CA ASN A 87 2.25 15.32 21.75
C ASN A 87 2.23 15.61 23.26
N CYS A 88 1.79 14.64 24.06
CA CYS A 88 1.71 14.80 25.51
C CYS A 88 3.10 14.88 26.14
N ALA A 89 4.05 14.07 25.66
CA ALA A 89 5.42 14.04 26.14
C ALA A 89 6.13 15.37 25.85
N LEU A 90 6.00 15.90 24.62
CA LEU A 90 6.62 17.17 24.22
C LEU A 90 6.12 18.37 25.03
N ARG A 91 5.05 18.28 25.83
CA ARG A 91 4.63 19.38 26.72
C ARG A 91 5.65 19.67 27.82
N GLY A 92 6.47 18.69 28.22
CA GLY A 92 7.55 18.90 29.17
C GLY A 92 8.70 19.76 28.61
N LYS A 93 8.76 19.96 27.28
CA LYS A 93 9.90 20.60 26.61
C LYS A 93 10.17 22.02 27.06
N LYS A 94 9.13 22.80 27.40
CA LYS A 94 9.30 24.20 27.83
C LYS A 94 10.04 24.30 29.18
N GLN A 95 9.72 23.40 30.11
CA GLN A 95 10.42 23.34 31.40
C GLN A 95 11.86 22.85 31.23
N ALA A 96 12.08 21.87 30.36
CA ALA A 96 13.41 21.37 30.03
C ALA A 96 14.27 22.45 29.34
N LEU A 97 13.71 23.19 28.37
CA LEU A 97 14.39 24.30 27.69
C LEU A 97 14.80 25.40 28.66
N GLY A 98 13.89 25.86 29.53
CA GLY A 98 14.22 26.86 30.54
C GLY A 98 15.28 26.37 31.56
N ALA A 99 15.39 25.07 31.79
CA ALA A 99 16.52 24.52 32.53
C ALA A 99 17.81 24.61 31.69
N MET A 100 17.78 24.16 30.43
CA MET A 100 18.94 24.16 29.52
C MET A 100 19.48 25.56 29.17
N GLU A 101 18.65 26.60 29.12
CA GLU A 101 19.09 27.98 28.87
C GLU A 101 20.10 28.44 29.94
N LEU A 102 19.84 28.11 31.21
CA LEU A 102 20.74 28.44 32.32
C LEU A 102 22.10 27.72 32.23
N LEU A 103 22.13 26.54 31.59
CA LEU A 103 23.37 25.82 31.29
C LEU A 103 24.16 26.52 30.19
N LEU A 104 23.49 26.99 29.14
CA LEU A 104 24.16 27.64 28.01
C LEU A 104 24.74 28.99 28.41
N GLU A 105 24.03 29.76 29.24
CA GLU A 105 24.54 31.01 29.82
C GLU A 105 25.83 30.79 30.63
N THR A 106 25.94 29.67 31.34
CA THR A 106 27.11 29.36 32.19
C THR A 106 28.25 28.70 31.44
N CYS A 107 27.99 27.96 30.36
CA CYS A 107 29.00 27.17 29.66
C CYS A 107 29.54 27.82 28.37
N VAL A 108 28.80 28.73 27.74
CA VAL A 108 29.16 29.29 26.41
C VAL A 108 29.70 30.72 26.48
N VAL A 109 29.41 31.48 27.55
CA VAL A 109 29.70 32.93 27.63
C VAL A 109 30.94 33.24 28.50
N ALA A 110 31.95 32.37 28.54
CA ALA A 110 33.25 32.80 29.02
C ALA A 110 33.97 33.49 27.83
N PRO A 111 34.04 34.83 27.76
CA PRO A 111 34.93 35.47 26.79
C PRO A 111 36.34 34.89 27.00
N PRO A 112 37.12 34.67 25.92
CA PRO A 112 38.53 34.35 26.10
C PRO A 112 39.09 35.41 27.03
N ALA A 113 39.73 34.98 28.13
CA ALA A 113 40.46 35.92 28.96
C ALA A 113 41.40 36.67 28.02
N ASP A 114 41.28 37.99 28.00
CA ASP A 114 42.22 38.86 27.29
C ASP A 114 43.60 38.55 27.88
N ASP A 115 44.33 37.63 27.24
CA ASP A 115 45.74 37.41 27.49
C ASP A 115 46.44 38.64 26.91
N ASP A 116 46.56 39.67 27.77
CA ASP A 116 47.49 40.78 27.64
C ASP A 116 48.93 40.19 27.58
N ASP A 117 49.32 39.64 26.44
CA ASP A 117 50.71 39.28 26.15
C ASP A 117 51.36 40.37 25.30
N ASP A 118 51.88 41.36 26.01
CA ASP A 118 52.82 42.36 25.52
C ASP A 118 54.04 41.68 24.89
N SER A 119 54.02 41.48 23.57
CA SER A 119 55.26 41.29 22.79
C SER A 119 55.28 42.20 21.57
N GLU A 120 55.88 43.37 21.78
CA GLU A 120 56.53 44.14 20.73
C GLU A 120 57.53 43.22 20.00
N THR A 121 57.45 43.12 18.66
CA THR A 121 58.63 43.29 17.77
C THR A 121 58.30 43.27 16.28
N SER A 122 58.77 44.34 15.64
CA SER A 122 59.31 44.47 14.27
C SER A 122 58.45 44.16 13.05
N ALA A 123 58.13 45.26 12.37
CA ALA A 123 57.85 45.36 10.96
C ALA A 123 58.85 44.63 10.07
N SER A 124 58.34 43.98 9.02
CA SER A 124 59.00 43.96 7.72
C SER A 124 57.93 44.03 6.62
N GLU A 125 58.14 44.99 5.74
CA GLU A 125 57.42 45.26 4.50
C GLU A 125 57.38 44.01 3.62
N PHE A 126 56.25 43.77 2.94
CA PHE A 126 56.30 43.32 1.54
C PHE A 126 54.99 43.65 0.83
N GLU A 127 55.13 44.47 -0.22
CA GLU A 127 54.11 44.89 -1.16
C GLU A 127 53.53 43.71 -1.97
N PHE A 128 52.24 43.75 -2.31
CA PHE A 128 51.80 43.50 -3.70
C PHE A 128 50.41 44.11 -3.97
N SER A 129 50.25 44.51 -5.23
CA SER A 129 49.39 45.55 -5.81
C SER A 129 47.95 45.15 -6.17
N ASP A 130 47.12 46.21 -6.20
CA ASP A 130 45.93 46.51 -7.04
C ASP A 130 45.52 45.56 -8.18
N VAL A 131 44.18 45.41 -8.34
CA VAL A 131 43.30 45.70 -9.51
C VAL A 131 41.95 45.00 -9.20
N GLY A 132 40.74 45.55 -9.27
CA GLY A 132 40.20 46.83 -9.74
C GLY A 132 38.67 46.79 -9.64
N ASP A 133 38.06 47.97 -9.66
CA ASP A 133 36.67 48.33 -9.33
C ASP A 133 35.56 47.73 -10.22
N ASN A 134 34.33 47.64 -9.67
CA ASN A 134 33.18 48.35 -10.25
C ASN A 134 31.97 48.42 -9.29
N GLU A 135 31.74 49.60 -8.72
CA GLU A 135 30.47 50.02 -8.10
C GLU A 135 29.66 50.86 -9.09
N THR A 136 28.35 50.64 -9.15
CA THR A 136 27.39 51.70 -9.52
C THR A 136 26.15 51.65 -8.63
N SER A 137 25.91 52.81 -8.04
CA SER A 137 24.87 53.30 -7.13
C SER A 137 23.48 53.52 -7.74
N ALA A 138 22.43 53.54 -6.89
CA ALA A 138 21.33 54.53 -6.84
C ALA A 138 20.31 54.09 -5.76
N SER A 139 20.25 54.67 -4.55
CA SER A 139 19.69 55.97 -4.12
C SER A 139 18.16 56.05 -4.12
N GLU A 140 17.61 56.12 -2.91
CA GLU A 140 16.23 56.43 -2.54
C GLU A 140 15.88 57.91 -2.76
N SER A 141 14.60 58.21 -3.01
CA SER A 141 14.02 59.53 -2.71
C SER A 141 12.51 59.44 -2.51
N GLU A 142 12.06 59.92 -1.35
CA GLU A 142 10.68 60.19 -0.98
C GLU A 142 10.11 61.42 -1.72
N SER A 143 8.79 61.44 -1.97
CA SER A 143 8.00 62.67 -1.94
C SER A 143 6.49 62.40 -1.83
N SER A 144 5.90 62.92 -0.75
CA SER A 144 4.48 63.17 -0.47
C SER A 144 3.84 64.20 -1.41
N VAL A 145 2.52 64.14 -1.68
CA VAL A 145 1.54 65.27 -1.68
C VAL A 145 0.09 64.73 -1.68
N ASP A 146 -0.76 65.43 -0.91
CA ASP A 146 -2.21 65.31 -0.63
C ASP A 146 -3.20 65.33 -1.83
N GLY A 147 -4.47 64.96 -1.55
CA GLY A 147 -5.62 65.49 -2.32
C GLY A 147 -6.94 64.72 -2.22
N ASP A 148 -7.85 65.20 -1.36
CA ASP A 148 -9.28 64.84 -1.26
C ASP A 148 -10.07 64.92 -2.58
N SER A 149 -11.14 64.10 -2.73
CA SER A 149 -12.54 64.60 -2.80
C SER A 149 -13.59 63.53 -3.19
N LYS A 150 -14.74 63.63 -2.52
CA LYS A 150 -16.04 62.98 -2.79
C LYS A 150 -16.63 63.39 -4.13
N THR A 151 -17.41 62.52 -4.78
CA THR A 151 -18.81 62.82 -5.19
C THR A 151 -19.59 61.58 -5.66
N SER A 152 -20.89 61.70 -5.43
CA SER A 152 -22.03 60.82 -5.64
C SER A 152 -22.58 60.77 -7.08
N ALA A 153 -23.42 59.75 -7.32
CA ALA A 153 -24.74 59.81 -7.99
C ALA A 153 -24.94 59.13 -9.37
N SER A 154 -25.91 58.20 -9.34
CA SER A 154 -27.07 58.02 -10.24
C SER A 154 -26.93 57.59 -11.71
N GLU A 155 -27.59 56.45 -11.99
CA GLU A 155 -28.60 56.19 -13.04
C GLU A 155 -28.24 56.43 -14.51
N SER A 156 -28.40 55.39 -15.33
CA SER A 156 -29.42 55.37 -16.40
C SER A 156 -29.54 54.01 -17.08
N GLU A 157 -30.78 53.73 -17.42
CA GLU A 157 -31.34 52.59 -18.13
C GLU A 157 -30.92 52.59 -19.61
N SER A 158 -30.86 51.41 -20.23
CA SER A 158 -31.45 51.22 -21.57
C SER A 158 -31.66 49.73 -21.85
N SER A 159 -32.94 49.41 -21.99
CA SER A 159 -33.55 48.31 -22.72
C SER A 159 -32.91 48.02 -24.08
N ASP A 160 -32.89 46.76 -24.50
CA ASP A 160 -33.52 46.41 -25.77
C ASP A 160 -33.83 44.90 -25.86
N ASP A 161 -35.03 44.68 -26.38
CA ASP A 161 -35.77 43.43 -26.55
C ASP A 161 -35.23 42.57 -27.70
N GLY A 162 -35.58 41.28 -27.70
CA GLY A 162 -35.31 40.38 -28.81
C GLY A 162 -35.78 38.95 -28.60
N ASP A 163 -37.08 38.77 -28.38
CA ASP A 163 -37.79 37.50 -28.53
C ASP A 163 -37.68 36.95 -29.96
N SER A 164 -37.53 35.63 -30.12
CA SER A 164 -38.36 34.86 -31.05
C SER A 164 -38.25 33.35 -30.82
N ASP A 165 -39.41 32.76 -30.53
CA ASP A 165 -39.76 31.34 -30.56
C ASP A 165 -39.46 30.63 -31.89
N GLY A 166 -39.33 29.30 -31.83
CA GLY A 166 -39.38 28.45 -33.02
C GLY A 166 -39.41 26.96 -32.70
N MET A 167 -40.57 26.33 -32.91
CA MET A 167 -40.94 24.95 -32.59
C MET A 167 -40.26 23.83 -33.41
N ALA A 168 -40.36 22.63 -32.83
CA ALA A 168 -40.11 21.27 -33.31
C ALA A 168 -40.49 20.90 -34.76
N VAL A 169 -39.81 19.90 -35.34
CA VAL A 169 -40.40 18.77 -36.11
C VAL A 169 -39.44 17.55 -36.09
N GLU A 170 -40.01 16.34 -36.00
CA GLU A 170 -39.41 15.02 -36.20
C GLU A 170 -39.02 14.73 -37.67
N ALA A 171 -38.15 13.72 -37.90
CA ALA A 171 -38.33 12.59 -38.83
C ALA A 171 -37.00 12.06 -39.40
N ASP A 172 -36.82 10.75 -39.18
CA ASP A 172 -36.25 9.65 -39.96
C ASP A 172 -35.49 9.83 -41.29
N GLU A 173 -34.69 8.78 -41.55
CA GLU A 173 -34.32 8.14 -42.83
C GLU A 173 -32.82 8.12 -43.24
N GLU A 174 -32.29 6.89 -43.13
CA GLU A 174 -31.64 6.05 -44.16
C GLU A 174 -30.36 6.45 -44.91
N GLU A 175 -29.48 5.43 -44.94
CA GLU A 175 -28.52 4.96 -45.96
C GLU A 175 -28.10 5.88 -47.12
N ALA A 176 -26.79 5.98 -47.36
CA ALA A 176 -26.15 5.34 -48.52
C ALA A 176 -24.64 5.63 -48.58
N ASP A 177 -23.94 4.64 -49.12
CA ASP A 177 -22.53 4.56 -49.47
C ASP A 177 -22.05 5.66 -50.43
N ASP A 178 -20.77 6.05 -50.36
CA ASP A 178 -19.87 5.89 -51.52
C ASP A 178 -18.41 6.33 -51.25
N GLU A 179 -17.53 5.53 -51.84
CA GLU A 179 -16.16 5.75 -52.30
C GLU A 179 -15.43 7.07 -52.01
N LEU A 180 -14.21 6.98 -51.49
CA LEU A 180 -13.06 7.56 -52.21
C LEU A 180 -11.74 6.84 -51.88
N THR A 181 -11.19 6.20 -52.90
CA THR A 181 -9.83 5.66 -52.95
C THR A 181 -8.84 6.76 -53.39
N GLY A 182 -7.70 6.80 -52.72
CA GLY A 182 -6.40 7.08 -53.35
C GLY A 182 -5.91 8.53 -53.38
N MET A 183 -4.80 8.79 -52.69
CA MET A 183 -3.59 9.36 -53.31
C MET A 183 -2.40 9.38 -52.32
N LEU A 184 -1.34 8.64 -52.70
CA LEU A 184 0.12 8.97 -52.68
C LEU A 184 0.71 9.76 -51.47
N GLY A 185 1.86 9.41 -50.92
CA GLY A 185 2.94 8.59 -51.46
C GLY A 185 4.13 8.44 -50.50
N SER A 186 5.04 7.57 -50.91
CA SER A 186 6.32 7.24 -50.28
C SER A 186 7.30 8.40 -50.24
N VAL A 187 8.08 8.51 -49.17
CA VAL A 187 9.49 8.93 -49.25
C VAL A 187 10.27 8.13 -48.20
N THR A 188 11.19 7.29 -48.69
CA THR A 188 12.27 6.66 -47.93
C THR A 188 13.56 7.49 -48.03
N ASP A 189 14.44 7.24 -47.06
CA ASP A 189 15.90 7.47 -47.03
C ASP A 189 16.47 8.82 -46.56
N TRP A 190 17.65 8.65 -45.94
CA TRP A 190 18.65 9.58 -45.36
C TRP A 190 18.59 9.69 -43.81
N LEU A 191 19.61 9.39 -42.99
CA LEU A 191 21.02 8.98 -43.16
C LEU A 191 21.52 8.38 -41.81
N GLN A 192 22.22 7.24 -41.92
CA GLN A 192 23.54 6.89 -41.37
C GLN A 192 24.03 7.32 -39.96
N GLY A 193 24.63 6.34 -39.27
CA GLY A 193 26.01 6.43 -38.79
C GLY A 193 26.24 6.25 -37.29
N GLY A 194 26.95 5.18 -36.89
CA GLY A 194 27.56 5.08 -35.56
C GLY A 194 27.83 3.66 -35.05
N ASP A 195 28.58 2.85 -35.81
CA ASP A 195 29.26 1.67 -35.28
C ASP A 195 30.52 2.12 -34.51
N ASP A 196 30.71 1.64 -33.28
CA ASP A 196 32.04 1.58 -32.67
C ASP A 196 32.22 0.24 -31.96
N GLU A 197 33.03 -0.58 -32.62
CA GLU A 197 33.52 -1.89 -32.24
C GLU A 197 34.75 -1.71 -31.33
N MET A 198 34.71 -2.17 -30.08
CA MET A 198 35.91 -2.29 -29.25
C MET A 198 36.13 -3.75 -28.83
N LYS A 199 36.90 -4.47 -29.66
CA LYS A 199 37.62 -5.69 -29.27
C LYS A 199 38.93 -5.27 -28.61
N SER A 200 39.28 -5.91 -27.49
CA SER A 200 40.49 -6.77 -27.37
C SER A 200 41.07 -6.84 -25.95
N ARG A 201 41.42 -8.08 -25.56
CA ARG A 201 42.63 -8.50 -24.80
C ARG A 201 42.73 -8.06 -23.32
N HIS A 202 43.29 -8.81 -22.38
CA HIS A 202 44.11 -10.03 -22.32
C HIS A 202 44.09 -10.52 -20.85
N ASP A 203 44.30 -11.82 -20.64
CA ASP A 203 44.98 -12.50 -19.51
C ASP A 203 44.41 -12.31 -18.08
N SER A 204 44.27 -13.33 -17.22
CA SER A 204 45.30 -14.29 -16.84
C SER A 204 44.72 -15.42 -15.96
N SER A 205 45.14 -16.66 -16.27
CA SER A 205 45.68 -17.70 -15.37
C SER A 205 44.93 -18.24 -14.14
N SER A 206 44.89 -19.58 -14.13
CA SER A 206 45.17 -20.52 -13.01
C SER A 206 44.10 -20.63 -11.91
N SER A 207 43.73 -21.80 -11.39
CA SER A 207 44.38 -23.12 -11.34
C SER A 207 43.39 -24.19 -10.86
N ASP A 208 43.59 -25.41 -11.37
CA ASP A 208 43.57 -26.71 -10.71
C ASP A 208 42.35 -27.18 -9.89
N ASP A 209 41.64 -28.15 -10.47
CA ASP A 209 41.55 -29.55 -10.03
C ASP A 209 41.48 -29.88 -8.54
N GLY A 210 40.36 -30.52 -8.15
CA GLY A 210 40.21 -31.22 -6.88
C GLY A 210 38.94 -32.09 -6.87
N GLU A 211 39.00 -33.24 -7.54
CA GLU A 211 38.00 -34.31 -7.48
C GLU A 211 37.94 -35.01 -6.10
N ASN A 212 36.75 -35.57 -5.79
CA ASN A 212 36.48 -36.83 -5.07
C ASN A 212 36.36 -36.83 -3.51
N PRO A 213 35.70 -37.85 -2.88
CA PRO A 213 34.24 -37.95 -2.75
C PRO A 213 33.76 -38.47 -1.36
N ALA A 214 32.44 -38.68 -1.24
CA ALA A 214 31.77 -39.78 -0.53
C ALA A 214 31.85 -39.97 1.02
N GLU A 215 30.64 -39.96 1.59
CA GLU A 215 30.08 -40.93 2.57
C GLU A 215 30.63 -41.03 4.02
N THR A 216 29.75 -40.80 5.00
CA THR A 216 29.12 -41.84 5.87
C THR A 216 28.70 -41.33 7.27
N SER A 217 27.52 -41.83 7.67
CA SER A 217 27.10 -42.25 9.03
C SER A 217 26.87 -41.25 10.17
N ASP A 218 25.59 -41.16 10.55
CA ASP A 218 25.02 -41.50 11.86
C ASP A 218 25.80 -41.14 13.13
N SER A 219 25.20 -40.34 14.02
CA SER A 219 24.57 -40.87 15.26
C SER A 219 24.10 -39.77 16.23
N ASN A 220 22.94 -40.06 16.84
CA ASN A 220 22.40 -39.60 18.12
C ASN A 220 23.35 -38.90 19.11
N SER A 221 22.89 -37.78 19.69
CA SER A 221 22.88 -37.61 21.16
C SER A 221 21.98 -36.46 21.61
N THR A 222 21.00 -36.82 22.43
CA THR A 222 20.37 -36.03 23.50
C THR A 222 21.37 -35.30 24.39
N GLU A 223 21.06 -34.05 24.76
CA GLU A 223 21.33 -33.30 26.01
C GLU A 223 21.21 -31.79 25.65
N GLY A 224 20.30 -31.01 26.21
CA GLY A 224 20.42 -30.42 27.54
C GLY A 224 20.72 -28.91 27.42
N ASP A 225 19.73 -28.11 27.00
CA ASP A 225 19.90 -26.66 26.81
C ASP A 225 19.89 -25.91 28.16
N GLU A 226 21.08 -25.73 28.73
CA GLU A 226 21.37 -24.62 29.65
C GLU A 226 21.54 -23.32 28.85
N MET A 227 20.59 -22.40 29.03
CA MET A 227 20.66 -21.01 28.56
C MET A 227 21.87 -20.29 29.21
N LYS A 228 22.98 -20.21 28.49
CA LYS A 228 24.06 -19.25 28.76
C LYS A 228 23.77 -17.95 28.00
N SER A 229 23.51 -16.88 28.74
CA SER A 229 23.52 -15.50 28.25
C SER A 229 24.95 -15.01 28.08
N SER A 230 25.38 -14.75 26.85
CA SER A 230 26.66 -14.10 26.54
C SER A 230 26.39 -12.84 25.72
N ASP A 231 26.21 -11.72 26.41
CA ASP A 231 26.47 -10.38 25.88
C ASP A 231 27.80 -9.93 26.50
N ASP A 232 28.91 -10.28 25.84
CA ASP A 232 30.27 -9.86 26.25
C ASP A 232 30.99 -9.27 25.03
N ASP A 233 30.51 -8.11 24.58
CA ASP A 233 31.18 -7.25 23.61
C ASP A 233 32.23 -6.37 24.32
N SER A 234 33.36 -6.95 24.70
CA SER A 234 34.55 -6.15 25.01
C SER A 234 35.84 -6.87 24.69
N ALA A 235 36.51 -6.43 23.61
CA ALA A 235 37.93 -6.13 23.54
C ALA A 235 38.40 -6.17 22.08
N ASP A 236 38.53 -5.00 21.46
CA ASP A 236 39.64 -4.68 20.54
C ASP A 236 39.53 -3.21 20.12
N ASP A 237 39.98 -2.30 20.98
CA ASP A 237 40.30 -0.91 20.62
C ASP A 237 41.25 -0.30 21.68
N ASN A 238 42.40 -0.94 21.89
CA ASN A 238 43.49 -0.40 22.73
C ASN A 238 44.43 0.50 21.93
N ASN A 239 43.87 1.56 21.33
CA ASN A 239 44.67 2.69 20.84
C ASN A 239 44.09 4.00 21.38
N THR A 240 44.14 4.15 22.71
CA THR A 240 43.61 5.30 23.44
C THR A 240 44.59 6.46 23.36
N ASN A 241 44.36 7.35 22.39
CA ASN A 241 44.73 8.75 22.56
C ASN A 241 43.84 9.30 23.70
N SER A 242 44.41 9.49 24.90
CA SER A 242 43.65 9.92 26.08
C SER A 242 43.22 11.37 25.92
N LYS A 243 42.07 11.60 25.28
CA LYS A 243 41.47 12.92 25.17
C LYS A 243 41.27 13.52 26.56
N SER A 244 41.57 14.80 26.70
CA SER A 244 41.37 15.51 27.97
C SER A 244 39.86 15.64 28.28
N ASN A 245 39.49 15.80 29.56
CA ASN A 245 38.11 16.07 29.94
C ASN A 245 37.54 17.35 29.28
N GLU A 246 38.41 18.31 28.96
CA GLU A 246 38.05 19.55 28.29
C GLU A 246 37.75 19.32 26.80
N GLU A 247 38.54 18.50 26.10
CA GLU A 247 38.24 18.09 24.73
C GLU A 247 36.92 17.32 24.63
N LEU A 248 36.67 16.42 25.60
CA LEU A 248 35.42 15.66 25.67
C LEU A 248 34.21 16.55 25.97
N ASP A 249 34.36 17.58 26.80
CA ASP A 249 33.32 18.58 27.03
C ASP A 249 33.09 19.44 25.77
N ALA A 250 34.15 19.85 25.09
CA ALA A 250 34.07 20.60 23.83
C ALA A 250 33.31 19.81 22.74
N GLU A 251 33.52 18.49 22.64
CA GLU A 251 32.76 17.62 21.73
C GLU A 251 31.29 17.43 22.13
N ALA A 252 30.94 17.64 23.40
CA ALA A 252 29.59 17.51 23.92
C ALA A 252 28.75 18.78 23.75
N VAL A 253 29.37 19.97 23.70
CA VAL A 253 28.67 21.26 23.52
C VAL A 253 27.83 21.32 22.24
N PRO A 254 28.33 20.92 21.04
CA PRO A 254 27.50 20.88 19.84
C PRO A 254 26.28 19.96 19.97
N LYS A 255 26.41 18.85 20.72
CA LYS A 255 25.29 17.94 20.99
C LYS A 255 24.26 18.58 21.92
N LEU A 256 24.70 19.33 22.94
CA LEU A 256 23.81 20.10 23.81
C LEU A 256 23.00 21.13 23.04
N LEU A 257 23.66 21.93 22.19
CA LEU A 257 22.99 22.88 21.30
C LEU A 257 21.99 22.16 20.39
N ARG A 258 22.39 20.99 19.85
CA ARG A 258 21.49 20.20 19.01
C ARG A 258 20.26 19.68 19.75
N VAL A 259 20.38 19.26 21.02
CA VAL A 259 19.21 18.87 21.84
C VAL A 259 18.28 20.06 22.04
N ARG A 260 18.84 21.25 22.34
CA ARG A 260 18.05 22.48 22.50
C ARG A 260 17.27 22.79 21.22
N ASP A 261 17.95 22.87 20.08
CA ASP A 261 17.33 23.16 18.79
C ASP A 261 16.22 22.15 18.46
N LEU A 262 16.42 20.87 18.81
CA LEU A 262 15.42 19.83 18.65
C LEU A 262 14.15 20.09 19.48
N LEU A 263 14.30 20.47 20.75
CA LEU A 263 13.19 20.80 21.64
C LEU A 263 12.49 22.11 21.25
N GLU A 264 13.20 23.04 20.61
CA GLU A 264 12.64 24.31 20.12
C GLU A 264 11.73 24.14 18.90
N THR A 265 11.89 23.06 18.11
CA THR A 265 11.03 22.77 16.95
C THR A 265 9.54 22.89 17.29
N THR A 266 8.80 23.62 16.46
CA THR A 266 7.40 24.00 16.76
C THR A 266 6.44 22.84 16.53
N ASN A 267 6.71 22.01 15.51
CA ASN A 267 5.89 20.86 15.16
C ASN A 267 6.67 19.54 15.21
N LYS A 268 5.92 18.43 15.37
CA LYS A 268 6.47 17.07 15.50
C LYS A 268 7.20 16.58 14.25
N TYR A 269 6.74 16.99 13.07
CA TYR A 269 7.33 16.54 11.82
C TYR A 269 8.76 17.09 11.71
N ASP A 270 8.92 18.39 11.98
CA ASP A 270 10.21 19.06 12.02
C ASP A 270 11.10 18.50 13.13
N THR A 271 10.54 18.12 14.29
CA THR A 271 11.27 17.37 15.31
C THR A 271 11.82 16.05 14.74
N CYS A 272 11.01 15.28 14.00
CA CYS A 272 11.46 14.03 13.38
C CYS A 272 12.55 14.27 12.32
N VAL A 273 12.38 15.26 11.47
CA VAL A 273 13.36 15.62 10.43
C VAL A 273 14.66 16.12 11.07
N ALA A 274 14.58 16.94 12.11
CA ALA A 274 15.74 17.44 12.84
C ALA A 274 16.56 16.32 13.52
N CYS A 275 15.92 15.22 13.93
CA CYS A 275 16.63 14.03 14.42
C CYS A 275 17.43 13.30 13.34
N LEU A 276 17.14 13.54 12.06
CA LEU A 276 17.67 12.79 10.92
C LEU A 276 18.43 13.68 9.93
N PRO A 277 19.60 14.24 10.30
CA PRO A 277 20.45 15.01 9.37
C PRO A 277 20.93 14.21 8.14
N CYS A 278 20.75 12.88 8.12
CA CYS A 278 21.07 12.04 6.96
C CYS A 278 19.98 12.06 5.87
N ILE A 279 18.86 12.77 6.06
CA ILE A 279 17.83 12.93 5.01
C ILE A 279 18.48 13.61 3.80
N GLY A 280 18.16 13.11 2.59
CA GLY A 280 18.71 13.64 1.35
C GLY A 280 18.28 15.08 1.06
N LYS A 281 18.68 15.61 -0.10
CA LYS A 281 18.43 17.00 -0.51
C LYS A 281 16.96 17.43 -0.45
N GLY A 282 16.00 16.49 -0.51
CA GLY A 282 14.58 16.77 -0.40
C GLY A 282 14.11 17.23 0.99
N GLY A 283 14.88 16.96 2.05
CA GLY A 283 14.55 17.40 3.43
C GLY A 283 13.27 16.79 4.02
N LYS A 284 12.62 15.84 3.33
CA LYS A 284 11.37 15.21 3.77
C LYS A 284 11.62 13.88 4.47
N LEU A 285 10.83 13.61 5.51
CA LEU A 285 10.96 12.41 6.34
C LEU A 285 10.73 11.10 5.56
N GLU A 286 9.85 11.11 4.59
CA GLU A 286 9.56 9.98 3.72
C GLU A 286 10.68 9.68 2.70
N ASP A 287 11.70 10.53 2.60
CA ASP A 287 12.94 10.28 1.85
C ASP A 287 14.07 9.74 2.74
N ALA A 288 13.82 9.59 4.04
CA ALA A 288 14.79 9.05 4.99
C ALA A 288 15.02 7.55 4.75
N LYS A 289 16.28 7.13 4.64
CA LYS A 289 16.64 5.70 4.55
C LYS A 289 16.07 4.92 5.73
N MET A 290 15.61 3.69 5.50
CA MET A 290 15.04 2.84 6.55
C MET A 290 15.98 2.61 7.74
N SER A 291 17.30 2.56 7.51
CA SER A 291 18.28 2.49 8.61
C SER A 291 18.22 3.71 9.54
N CYS A 292 17.91 4.91 9.01
CA CYS A 292 17.74 6.13 9.80
C CYS A 292 16.41 6.11 10.56
N VAL A 293 15.35 5.68 9.87
CA VAL A 293 13.99 5.58 10.42
C VAL A 293 13.93 4.58 11.59
N ASN A 294 14.64 3.46 11.49
CA ASN A 294 14.68 2.41 12.51
C ASN A 294 15.68 2.69 13.65
N GLY A 295 16.42 3.80 13.61
CA GLY A 295 17.45 4.12 14.61
C GLY A 295 18.73 3.28 14.50
N GLU A 296 18.90 2.53 13.42
CA GLU A 296 20.08 1.69 13.14
C GLU A 296 21.25 2.51 12.55
N CYS A 297 20.96 3.71 12.04
CA CYS A 297 21.96 4.58 11.44
C CYS A 297 23.04 4.96 12.47
N PRO A 298 24.34 4.83 12.14
CA PRO A 298 25.40 5.21 13.07
C PRO A 298 25.54 6.73 13.24
N LYS A 299 25.01 7.54 12.31
CA LYS A 299 25.25 8.99 12.24
C LYS A 299 24.12 9.86 12.78
N CYS A 300 22.86 9.41 12.72
CA CYS A 300 21.70 10.19 13.12
C CYS A 300 20.77 9.41 14.06
N GLY A 301 19.78 10.10 14.61
CA GLY A 301 18.88 9.59 15.64
C GLY A 301 19.05 10.36 16.94
N MET A 302 17.96 10.44 17.71
CA MET A 302 17.98 11.08 19.04
C MET A 302 18.96 10.36 19.98
N ASP A 303 19.12 9.03 19.83
CA ASP A 303 20.08 8.24 20.59
C ASP A 303 21.53 8.69 20.36
N LYS A 304 21.90 9.09 19.15
CA LYS A 304 23.27 9.58 18.84
C LYS A 304 23.57 10.92 19.49
N ILE A 305 22.55 11.76 19.61
CA ILE A 305 22.65 13.10 20.19
C ILE A 305 22.64 12.97 21.72
N TRP A 306 21.70 12.18 22.26
CA TRP A 306 21.44 12.04 23.69
C TRP A 306 22.10 10.81 24.32
N SER A 307 21.47 9.62 24.31
CA SER A 307 21.93 8.46 25.10
C SER A 307 23.34 7.97 24.79
N LYS A 308 23.76 7.96 23.52
CA LYS A 308 25.11 7.59 23.06
C LYS A 308 26.05 8.79 22.92
N GLY A 309 25.52 10.00 23.05
CA GLY A 309 26.25 11.27 22.92
C GLY A 309 26.37 11.99 24.25
N LEU A 310 25.57 13.05 24.41
CA LEU A 310 25.63 13.97 25.54
C LEU A 310 25.44 13.27 26.90
N ARG A 311 24.49 12.33 27.00
CA ARG A 311 24.18 11.64 28.27
C ARG A 311 25.38 10.89 28.85
N ARG A 312 26.20 10.23 28.02
CA ARG A 312 27.42 9.50 28.46
C ARG A 312 28.44 10.44 29.09
N ARG A 313 28.48 11.70 28.65
CA ARG A 313 29.36 12.71 29.24
C ARG A 313 28.83 13.19 30.58
N LEU A 314 27.52 13.41 30.66
CA LEU A 314 26.83 13.97 31.82
C LEU A 314 26.64 12.99 32.99
N VAL A 315 26.46 11.71 32.70
CA VAL A 315 26.05 10.71 33.68
C VAL A 315 27.06 9.56 33.74
N LYS A 316 27.51 9.25 34.95
CA LYS A 316 28.33 8.08 35.25
C LYS A 316 27.49 7.08 36.04
N ARG A 317 27.48 5.83 35.59
CA ARG A 317 26.81 4.74 36.29
C ARG A 317 27.74 4.19 37.37
N GLU A 318 27.30 4.27 38.62
CA GLU A 318 28.06 3.82 39.79
C GLU A 318 27.26 2.80 40.60
N TRP A 319 27.93 1.82 41.19
CA TRP A 319 27.29 0.88 42.08
C TRP A 319 27.02 1.53 43.44
N ASP A 320 25.75 1.68 43.80
CA ASP A 320 25.36 2.13 45.14
C ASP A 320 25.33 0.93 46.08
N ALA A 321 26.37 0.80 46.90
CA ALA A 321 26.48 -0.30 47.86
C ALA A 321 25.34 -0.32 48.90
N GLY A 322 24.73 0.83 49.22
CA GLY A 322 23.64 0.93 50.17
C GLY A 322 22.33 0.42 49.62
N LYS A 323 22.04 0.72 48.35
CA LYS A 323 20.82 0.25 47.65
C LYS A 323 20.99 -1.10 46.97
N LYS A 324 22.24 -1.55 46.77
CA LYS A 324 22.60 -2.74 45.99
C LYS A 324 22.06 -2.68 44.57
N GLU A 325 22.15 -1.50 43.95
CA GLU A 325 21.74 -1.27 42.57
C GLU A 325 22.72 -0.32 41.88
N TRP A 326 22.78 -0.39 40.56
CA TRP A 326 23.49 0.59 39.75
C TRP A 326 22.66 1.88 39.69
N VAL A 327 23.24 2.99 40.11
CA VAL A 327 22.61 4.30 40.08
C VAL A 327 23.35 5.22 39.10
N ASP A 328 22.58 6.03 38.40
CA ASP A 328 23.08 7.03 37.49
C ASP A 328 23.34 8.32 38.30
N LYS A 329 24.60 8.78 38.37
CA LYS A 329 24.99 10.03 39.03
C LYS A 329 25.60 11.01 38.04
N LEU A 330 25.49 12.31 38.33
CA LEU A 330 26.16 13.34 37.54
C LEU A 330 27.68 13.14 37.56
N ASN A 331 28.28 13.20 36.39
CA ASN A 331 29.70 13.02 36.19
C ASN A 331 30.45 14.27 36.64
N LYS A 332 31.02 14.22 37.85
CA LYS A 332 31.77 15.34 38.45
C LYS A 332 32.98 15.79 37.62
N ASP A 333 33.45 14.94 36.71
CA ASP A 333 34.58 15.23 35.82
C ASP A 333 34.17 16.06 34.59
N SER A 334 32.88 16.39 34.41
CA SER A 334 32.36 17.23 33.31
C SER A 334 31.96 18.61 33.81
N LYS A 335 32.44 19.65 33.11
CA LYS A 335 31.97 21.03 33.34
C LYS A 335 30.49 21.20 32.96
N LEU A 336 29.97 20.32 32.09
CA LEU A 336 28.57 20.34 31.65
C LEU A 336 27.61 19.68 32.65
N ALA A 337 28.10 18.84 33.57
CA ALA A 337 27.27 18.07 34.50
C ALA A 337 26.89 18.86 35.76
N THR A 338 26.18 19.98 35.59
CA THR A 338 25.73 20.83 36.70
C THR A 338 24.39 20.35 37.29
N ASP A 339 24.00 20.92 38.44
CA ASP A 339 22.73 20.60 39.12
C ASP A 339 21.48 20.96 38.30
N VAL A 340 21.63 21.70 37.20
CA VAL A 340 20.53 22.01 36.29
C VAL A 340 19.87 20.75 35.73
N TRP A 341 20.66 19.70 35.46
CA TRP A 341 20.15 18.43 34.96
C TRP A 341 19.25 17.69 35.97
N ALA A 342 19.39 17.99 37.26
CA ALA A 342 18.56 17.44 38.34
C ALA A 342 17.25 18.22 38.55
N LYS A 343 17.03 19.33 37.84
CA LYS A 343 15.77 20.10 37.94
C LYS A 343 14.58 19.24 37.55
N LYS A 344 13.49 19.40 38.30
CA LYS A 344 12.25 18.66 38.07
C LYS A 344 11.50 19.21 36.86
N VAL A 345 11.12 18.30 35.97
CA VAL A 345 10.29 18.53 34.80
C VAL A 345 9.05 17.64 34.91
N GLN A 346 7.90 18.19 34.57
CA GLN A 346 6.65 17.44 34.45
C GLN A 346 6.28 17.24 32.97
N TRP A 347 5.90 16.03 32.62
CA TRP A 347 5.38 15.68 31.30
C TRP A 347 4.19 14.73 31.41
N ARG A 348 3.49 14.49 30.30
CA ARG A 348 2.33 13.58 30.28
C ARG A 348 2.54 12.47 29.26
N ASP A 349 2.01 11.28 29.52
CA ASP A 349 2.01 10.17 28.57
C ASP A 349 0.74 9.32 28.75
N TYR A 350 0.29 8.67 27.68
CA TYR A 350 -0.77 7.68 27.73
C TYR A 350 -0.20 6.34 28.19
N VAL A 351 -0.69 5.88 29.35
CA VAL A 351 -0.29 4.61 29.94
C VAL A 351 -1.44 3.63 29.83
N THR A 352 -1.13 2.41 29.42
CA THR A 352 -2.09 1.32 29.40
C THR A 352 -2.23 0.76 30.81
N LYS A 353 -3.39 0.97 31.46
CA LYS A 353 -3.68 0.39 32.78
C LYS A 353 -4.57 -0.83 32.60
N ALA A 354 -4.21 -1.94 33.25
CA ALA A 354 -5.11 -3.09 33.36
C ALA A 354 -6.40 -2.62 34.03
N ARG A 355 -7.56 -3.01 33.48
CA ARG A 355 -8.83 -2.84 34.21
C ARG A 355 -8.67 -3.53 35.57
N PRO A 356 -9.12 -2.92 36.69
CA PRO A 356 -9.19 -3.64 37.94
C PRO A 356 -10.10 -4.85 37.72
N THR A 357 -9.50 -6.04 37.71
CA THR A 357 -10.20 -7.30 37.48
C THR A 357 -11.19 -7.46 38.63
N LYS A 358 -12.50 -7.36 38.35
CA LYS A 358 -13.47 -8.00 39.24
C LYS A 358 -13.08 -9.47 39.26
N VAL A 359 -12.93 -10.03 40.45
CA VAL A 359 -12.47 -11.40 40.67
C VAL A 359 -13.49 -12.38 40.12
N ASP A 360 -13.42 -12.69 38.83
CA ASP A 360 -14.09 -13.85 38.25
C ASP A 360 -13.12 -15.03 38.25
N LYS A 361 -13.42 -15.99 39.12
CA LYS A 361 -12.67 -17.24 39.31
C LYS A 361 -12.97 -18.23 38.18
N SER A 362 -12.60 -17.90 36.94
CA SER A 362 -12.42 -18.92 35.90
C SER A 362 -11.69 -18.34 34.68
N SER A 363 -10.40 -18.62 34.54
CA SER A 363 -9.80 -18.63 33.20
C SER A 363 -8.64 -19.61 33.12
N ARG A 364 -8.79 -20.51 32.14
CA ARG A 364 -7.76 -21.39 31.58
C ARG A 364 -6.71 -20.54 30.88
N LYS A 365 -5.46 -21.03 30.91
CA LYS A 365 -4.34 -20.55 30.08
C LYS A 365 -4.68 -20.72 28.59
N SER A 366 -4.55 -19.66 27.80
CA SER A 366 -4.40 -19.74 26.34
C SER A 366 -3.04 -19.18 25.94
N SER A 367 -2.37 -19.88 25.03
CA SER A 367 -1.11 -19.54 24.40
C SER A 367 -1.29 -18.44 23.36
N ALA A 368 -0.25 -17.62 23.20
CA ALA A 368 -0.23 -16.43 22.36
C ALA A 368 -0.01 -16.77 20.88
N ASP A 369 -1.05 -17.28 20.20
CA ASP A 369 -1.11 -17.24 18.74
C ASP A 369 -1.80 -15.96 18.28
N LYS A 370 -1.12 -15.19 17.42
CA LYS A 370 -1.52 -13.85 16.96
C LYS A 370 -2.61 -13.86 15.87
N ASP A 371 -3.14 -15.03 15.51
CA ASP A 371 -4.18 -15.22 14.49
C ASP A 371 -5.58 -15.51 15.08
N SER A 372 -5.80 -15.23 16.37
CA SER A 372 -7.11 -15.43 17.00
C SER A 372 -8.17 -14.53 16.34
N GLU A 373 -9.20 -15.17 15.79
CA GLU A 373 -10.41 -14.53 15.27
C GLU A 373 -10.93 -13.50 16.29
N TYR A 374 -11.24 -12.29 15.81
CA TYR A 374 -11.59 -11.15 16.65
C TYR A 374 -12.83 -11.47 17.51
N ASP A 375 -12.62 -11.67 18.81
CA ASP A 375 -13.69 -11.63 19.81
C ASP A 375 -13.62 -10.27 20.54
N PRO A 376 -14.58 -9.35 20.30
CA PRO A 376 -14.63 -8.06 20.97
C PRO A 376 -14.72 -8.18 22.50
N ASN A 377 -15.08 -9.35 23.04
CA ASN A 377 -15.23 -9.60 24.46
C ASN A 377 -14.02 -10.32 25.12
N ALA A 378 -13.07 -10.89 24.36
CA ALA A 378 -12.06 -11.79 24.92
C ALA A 378 -10.80 -11.11 25.49
N LYS A 379 -10.47 -9.87 25.08
CA LYS A 379 -9.31 -9.16 25.63
C LYS A 379 -9.76 -8.30 26.80
N ALA A 380 -9.25 -8.59 28.00
CA ALA A 380 -9.44 -7.77 29.19
C ALA A 380 -9.21 -6.29 28.83
N ALA A 381 -10.30 -5.51 28.75
CA ALA A 381 -10.25 -4.16 28.21
C ALA A 381 -9.25 -3.32 29.00
N ARG A 382 -8.10 -3.05 28.39
CA ARG A 382 -7.07 -2.19 28.98
C ARG A 382 -7.49 -0.75 28.69
N ASN A 383 -7.58 0.06 29.72
CA ASN A 383 -7.90 1.47 29.56
C ASN A 383 -6.61 2.23 29.27
N ILE A 384 -6.59 2.99 28.18
CA ILE A 384 -5.55 3.98 27.91
C ILE A 384 -5.89 5.20 28.77
N VAL A 385 -4.98 5.59 29.67
CA VAL A 385 -5.19 6.71 30.60
C VAL A 385 -4.04 7.70 30.45
N LEU A 386 -4.35 8.98 30.33
CA LEU A 386 -3.35 10.04 30.35
C LEU A 386 -2.83 10.20 31.79
N GLN A 387 -1.51 10.03 31.98
CA GLN A 387 -0.85 10.15 33.28
C GLN A 387 0.21 11.25 33.24
N THR A 388 0.29 12.06 34.30
CA THR A 388 1.37 13.02 34.49
C THR A 388 2.53 12.33 35.21
N PHE A 389 3.73 12.54 34.70
CA PHE A 389 5.00 12.09 35.25
C PHE A 389 5.80 13.30 35.73
N GLU A 390 6.63 13.07 36.75
CA GLU A 390 7.58 14.06 37.26
C GLU A 390 8.94 13.38 37.43
N GLY A 391 9.97 14.00 36.89
CA GLY A 391 11.34 13.47 36.88
C GLY A 391 12.35 14.60 36.68
N THR A 392 13.63 14.26 36.57
CA THR A 392 14.70 15.20 36.24
C THR A 392 14.68 15.56 34.74
N VAL A 393 15.51 16.53 34.33
CA VAL A 393 15.71 16.83 32.89
C VAL A 393 16.25 15.60 32.16
N ILE A 394 17.14 14.82 32.80
CA ILE A 394 17.66 13.56 32.26
C ILE A 394 16.53 12.54 32.04
N ASP A 395 15.68 12.34 33.05
CA ASP A 395 14.55 11.39 32.95
C ASP A 395 13.59 11.78 31.83
N PHE A 396 13.35 13.09 31.67
CA PHE A 396 12.54 13.63 30.60
C PHE A 396 13.16 13.37 29.21
N LEU A 397 14.46 13.60 29.04
CA LEU A 397 15.14 13.38 27.76
C LEU A 397 15.25 11.89 27.41
N ASP A 398 15.49 11.01 28.39
CA ASP A 398 15.44 9.55 28.21
C ASP A 398 14.05 9.10 27.75
N HIS A 399 13.00 9.68 28.32
CA HIS A 399 11.62 9.44 27.89
C HIS A 399 11.36 9.94 26.47
N ILE A 400 11.78 11.17 26.15
CA ILE A 400 11.60 11.78 24.83
C ILE A 400 12.35 11.02 23.74
N GLU A 401 13.57 10.54 23.99
CA GLU A 401 14.32 9.71 23.04
C GLU A 401 13.52 8.48 22.61
N LYS A 402 12.94 7.76 23.59
CA LYS A 402 12.12 6.58 23.33
C LYS A 402 10.87 6.94 22.51
N GLN A 403 10.19 8.02 22.87
CA GLN A 403 8.97 8.43 22.16
C GLN A 403 9.27 8.90 20.74
N ILE A 404 10.27 9.76 20.56
CA ILE A 404 10.68 10.28 19.25
C ILE A 404 11.14 9.14 18.33
N THR A 405 11.90 8.16 18.83
CA THR A 405 12.38 7.03 18.00
C THR A 405 11.20 6.24 17.42
N SER A 406 10.21 5.89 18.25
CA SER A 406 8.97 5.24 17.78
C SER A 406 8.16 6.15 16.86
N HIS A 407 8.11 7.44 17.18
CA HIS A 407 7.36 8.43 16.42
C HIS A 407 7.94 8.70 15.03
N ILE A 408 9.26 8.67 14.86
CA ILE A 408 9.95 8.79 13.57
C ILE A 408 9.49 7.66 12.65
N ALA A 409 9.55 6.41 13.11
CA ALA A 409 9.11 5.25 12.34
C ALA A 409 7.63 5.34 11.94
N HIS A 410 6.78 5.72 12.90
CA HIS A 410 5.36 5.96 12.66
C HIS A 410 5.11 7.08 11.65
N ARG A 411 5.78 8.23 11.80
CA ARG A 411 5.55 9.40 10.95
C ARG A 411 6.10 9.20 9.54
N ASN A 412 7.24 8.53 9.42
CA ASN A 412 7.75 8.09 8.13
C ASN A 412 6.73 7.19 7.43
N LEU A 413 6.19 6.17 8.11
CA LEU A 413 5.11 5.33 7.56
C LEU A 413 3.92 6.12 7.05
N VAL A 414 3.43 7.06 7.85
CA VAL A 414 2.29 7.89 7.47
C VAL A 414 2.58 8.69 6.20
N CYS A 415 3.75 9.30 6.13
CA CYS A 415 4.14 10.11 4.99
C CYS A 415 4.43 9.24 3.74
N THR A 416 5.04 8.06 3.89
CA THR A 416 5.28 7.15 2.76
C THR A 416 3.98 6.58 2.20
N GLU A 417 3.04 6.14 3.04
CA GLU A 417 1.76 5.62 2.56
C GLU A 417 0.89 6.74 1.97
N HIS A 418 0.96 7.96 2.51
CA HIS A 418 0.27 9.11 1.94
C HIS A 418 0.83 9.49 0.56
N ARG A 419 2.15 9.53 0.41
CA ARG A 419 2.82 9.71 -0.89
C ARG A 419 2.39 8.60 -1.84
N SER A 420 2.44 7.34 -1.41
CA SER A 420 2.03 6.20 -2.24
C SER A 420 0.56 6.30 -2.71
N LYS A 421 -0.35 6.79 -1.86
CA LYS A 421 -1.74 7.05 -2.27
C LYS A 421 -1.82 8.15 -3.33
N LYS A 422 -1.07 9.25 -3.15
CA LYS A 422 -0.99 10.32 -4.14
C LYS A 422 -0.40 9.83 -5.47
N ASP A 423 0.68 9.07 -5.41
CA ASP A 423 1.30 8.45 -6.59
C ASP A 423 0.30 7.53 -7.31
N TYR A 424 -0.52 6.77 -6.58
CA TYR A 424 -1.60 5.98 -7.18
C TYR A 424 -2.60 6.87 -7.90
N ASP A 425 -3.07 7.94 -7.26
CA ASP A 425 -4.04 8.87 -7.84
C ASP A 425 -3.48 9.58 -9.07
N HIS A 426 -2.17 9.85 -9.13
CA HIS A 426 -1.49 10.43 -10.28
C HIS A 426 -1.25 9.40 -11.40
N ASN A 427 -0.86 8.18 -11.05
CA ASN A 427 -0.48 7.14 -12.01
C ASN A 427 -1.63 6.21 -12.40
N SER A 428 -2.82 6.32 -11.79
CA SER A 428 -3.95 5.44 -12.13
C SER A 428 -4.31 5.56 -13.61
N ARG A 429 -4.82 4.46 -14.16
CA ARG A 429 -5.12 4.29 -15.58
C ARG A 429 -6.56 3.82 -15.82
N PRO A 430 -7.13 4.09 -17.01
CA PRO A 430 -8.39 3.47 -17.43
C PRO A 430 -8.37 1.95 -17.33
N TRP A 431 -9.55 1.31 -17.27
CA TRP A 431 -9.76 -0.12 -17.01
C TRP A 431 -9.27 -0.66 -15.66
N THR A 432 -8.84 0.22 -14.74
CA THR A 432 -8.59 -0.14 -13.34
C THR A 432 -9.69 0.45 -12.46
N VAL A 433 -10.41 -0.40 -11.73
CA VAL A 433 -11.36 0.04 -10.71
C VAL A 433 -10.62 0.19 -9.38
N HIS A 434 -10.67 1.40 -8.83
CA HIS A 434 -10.22 1.68 -7.48
C HIS A 434 -11.40 1.52 -6.53
N ARG A 435 -11.29 0.63 -5.55
CA ARG A 435 -12.29 0.39 -4.52
C ARG A 435 -11.69 0.72 -3.16
N ASP A 436 -12.17 1.75 -2.50
CA ASP A 436 -11.70 2.13 -1.16
C ASP A 436 -12.83 1.84 -0.17
N GLN A 437 -12.58 0.97 0.80
CA GLN A 437 -13.60 0.37 1.68
C GLN A 437 -13.33 0.67 3.16
N ASP A 438 -14.41 0.77 3.94
CA ASP A 438 -14.35 0.96 5.39
C ASP A 438 -15.65 0.46 6.09
N PHE A 439 -15.55 0.09 7.36
CA PHE A 439 -16.72 -0.09 8.22
C PHE A 439 -17.06 1.24 8.89
N ALA A 440 -18.21 1.81 8.56
CA ALA A 440 -18.75 2.89 9.37
C ALA A 440 -19.32 2.28 10.66
N GLU A 441 -18.71 2.63 11.81
CA GLU A 441 -19.10 2.10 13.14
C GLU A 441 -20.62 1.96 13.29
N ASN A 442 -21.06 0.92 13.98
CA ASN A 442 -22.45 0.56 14.23
C ASN A 442 -23.32 1.75 14.65
N GLY A 443 -24.39 1.98 13.89
CA GLY A 443 -25.40 2.97 14.22
C GLY A 443 -26.42 2.45 15.22
N SER A 444 -26.94 3.32 16.09
CA SER A 444 -28.00 2.99 17.04
C SER A 444 -29.37 3.39 16.49
N ILE A 445 -30.31 2.46 16.54
CA ILE A 445 -31.73 2.72 16.32
C ILE A 445 -32.37 2.94 17.69
N GLU A 446 -32.41 4.19 18.12
CA GLU A 446 -32.96 4.56 19.42
C GLU A 446 -34.49 4.73 19.31
N ASN A 447 -35.24 3.82 19.93
CA ASN A 447 -36.68 3.97 20.06
C ASN A 447 -36.96 4.82 21.32
N PHE A 448 -37.41 6.05 21.11
CA PHE A 448 -37.55 7.05 22.17
C PHE A 448 -38.92 7.06 22.85
N ASP A 449 -39.90 6.31 22.32
CA ASP A 449 -41.26 6.23 22.86
C ASP A 449 -41.48 5.00 23.76
N LYS A 450 -40.43 4.19 23.97
CA LYS A 450 -40.47 3.00 24.82
C LYS A 450 -40.27 3.34 26.32
N LEU A 451 -40.89 2.55 27.19
CA LEU A 451 -40.73 2.66 28.66
C LEU A 451 -39.26 2.49 29.08
N GLN A 452 -38.83 3.14 30.18
CA GLN A 452 -37.42 3.20 30.63
C GLN A 452 -36.71 1.82 30.67
N SER A 453 -37.45 0.74 30.90
CA SER A 453 -36.99 -0.65 30.94
C SER A 453 -36.66 -1.27 29.59
N GLU A 454 -37.21 -0.76 28.49
CA GLU A 454 -36.97 -1.27 27.13
C GLU A 454 -35.77 -0.60 26.44
N HIS A 455 -35.24 0.50 27.00
CA HIS A 455 -34.00 1.13 26.51
C HIS A 455 -32.74 0.27 26.63
N TRP A 456 -32.84 -0.91 27.25
CA TRP A 456 -31.74 -1.86 27.40
C TRP A 456 -31.55 -2.74 26.15
N GLN A 457 -32.53 -2.78 25.23
CA GLN A 457 -32.39 -3.41 23.91
C GLN A 457 -32.26 -2.33 22.84
N LYS A 458 -31.04 -1.84 22.62
CA LYS A 458 -30.76 -0.96 21.48
C LYS A 458 -30.69 -1.81 20.21
N SER A 459 -31.69 -1.71 19.35
CA SER A 459 -31.54 -2.16 17.96
C SER A 459 -30.40 -1.37 17.32
N GLN A 460 -29.53 -2.04 16.57
CA GLN A 460 -28.39 -1.43 15.90
C GLN A 460 -28.40 -1.84 14.42
N TYR A 461 -27.66 -1.09 13.62
CA TYR A 461 -27.37 -1.43 12.23
C TYR A 461 -25.88 -1.23 11.96
N THR A 462 -25.33 -2.04 11.06
CA THR A 462 -23.99 -1.90 10.52
C THR A 462 -24.05 -1.19 9.18
N LEU A 463 -23.13 -0.24 8.98
CA LEU A 463 -22.86 0.35 7.67
C LEU A 463 -21.48 -0.09 7.20
N PHE A 464 -21.41 -0.80 6.09
CA PHE A 464 -20.16 -1.06 5.39
C PHE A 464 -20.14 -0.22 4.11
N MET A 465 -19.09 0.57 3.93
CA MET A 465 -18.99 1.60 2.91
C MET A 465 -17.89 1.24 1.93
N ALA A 466 -18.16 1.42 0.64
CA ALA A 466 -17.14 1.36 -0.39
C ALA A 466 -17.34 2.50 -1.39
N ILE A 467 -16.26 3.12 -1.84
CA ILE A 467 -16.29 4.02 -3.01
C ILE A 467 -15.50 3.37 -4.13
N ASN A 468 -16.22 3.07 -5.20
CA ASN A 468 -15.65 2.60 -6.45
C ASN A 468 -15.41 3.79 -7.36
N SER A 469 -14.23 3.89 -7.94
CA SER A 469 -13.89 4.96 -8.88
C SER A 469 -13.01 4.44 -10.01
N PHE A 470 -13.22 4.98 -11.21
CA PHE A 470 -12.45 4.62 -12.41
C PHE A 470 -12.35 5.83 -13.34
N LEU A 471 -11.33 5.83 -14.20
CA LEU A 471 -11.12 6.85 -15.23
C LEU A 471 -11.91 6.48 -16.48
N LEU A 472 -12.65 7.45 -17.04
CA LEU A 472 -13.46 7.26 -18.24
C LEU A 472 -12.58 7.17 -19.49
N VAL A 473 -12.61 6.01 -20.15
CA VAL A 473 -11.83 5.71 -21.38
C VAL A 473 -12.15 6.69 -22.50
N ASP A 474 -13.43 7.00 -22.71
CA ASP A 474 -13.86 7.89 -23.80
C ASP A 474 -13.33 9.32 -23.62
N GLU A 475 -13.18 9.77 -22.38
CA GLU A 475 -12.63 11.10 -22.07
C GLU A 475 -11.10 11.09 -22.12
N TRP A 476 -10.51 10.00 -21.66
CA TRP A 476 -9.07 9.78 -21.70
C TRP A 476 -8.54 9.76 -23.14
N ASN A 477 -9.24 9.06 -24.04
CA ASN A 477 -8.81 8.87 -25.43
C ASN A 477 -9.00 10.10 -26.34
N LYS A 478 -9.71 11.15 -25.88
CA LYS A 478 -9.88 12.37 -26.67
C LYS A 478 -8.53 13.04 -26.92
N THR A 479 -8.16 13.18 -28.19
CA THR A 479 -6.96 13.89 -28.66
C THR A 479 -7.22 15.35 -29.04
N GLU A 480 -8.49 15.77 -29.06
CA GLU A 480 -8.94 17.10 -29.46
C GLU A 480 -10.00 17.65 -28.48
N GLY A 481 -10.43 18.89 -28.73
CA GLY A 481 -11.41 19.60 -27.91
C GLY A 481 -10.79 20.36 -26.73
N SER A 482 -11.55 21.29 -26.16
CA SER A 482 -11.08 22.20 -25.12
C SER A 482 -10.87 21.50 -23.77
N LEU A 483 -9.82 21.89 -23.06
CA LEU A 483 -9.61 21.56 -21.66
C LEU A 483 -9.76 22.81 -20.79
N ASP A 484 -10.49 22.69 -19.68
CA ASP A 484 -10.66 23.81 -18.75
C ASP A 484 -9.47 23.93 -17.79
N GLU A 485 -9.21 25.15 -17.32
CA GLU A 485 -8.25 25.39 -16.23
C GLU A 485 -8.58 24.52 -15.00
N GLY A 486 -7.54 23.95 -14.39
CA GLY A 486 -7.63 23.03 -13.26
C GLY A 486 -8.03 21.60 -13.63
N ASN A 487 -8.23 21.28 -14.92
CA ASN A 487 -8.40 19.89 -15.35
C ASN A 487 -7.11 19.10 -15.08
N GLU A 488 -7.25 17.95 -14.45
CA GLU A 488 -6.15 17.00 -14.29
C GLU A 488 -5.94 16.22 -15.59
N VAL A 489 -4.69 16.11 -16.02
CA VAL A 489 -4.29 15.43 -17.25
C VAL A 489 -3.12 14.49 -17.02
N THR A 490 -3.00 13.47 -17.88
CA THR A 490 -1.77 12.70 -18.02
C THR A 490 -1.12 13.09 -19.33
N VAL A 491 0.09 13.65 -19.26
CA VAL A 491 0.90 13.98 -20.44
C VAL A 491 1.51 12.69 -20.99
N ASP A 492 1.40 12.49 -22.30
CA ASP A 492 1.89 11.31 -23.03
C ASP A 492 1.29 9.97 -22.54
N GLY A 493 0.10 10.00 -21.96
CA GLY A 493 -0.61 8.78 -21.58
C GLY A 493 -0.99 7.92 -22.79
N GLU A 494 -0.93 6.60 -22.61
CA GLU A 494 -1.27 5.61 -23.64
C GLU A 494 -2.77 5.62 -24.00
N LEU A 495 -3.15 5.25 -25.23
CA LEU A 495 -4.56 5.17 -25.64
C LEU A 495 -5.15 3.79 -25.32
N TYR A 496 -6.37 3.77 -24.79
CA TYR A 496 -7.10 2.57 -24.39
C TYR A 496 -8.11 2.20 -25.47
N ILE A 497 -7.63 1.57 -26.55
CA ILE A 497 -8.44 1.16 -27.69
C ILE A 497 -8.81 -0.32 -27.52
N LYS A 498 -10.09 -0.63 -27.67
CA LYS A 498 -10.57 -2.01 -27.61
C LYS A 498 -10.04 -2.79 -28.81
N ASP A 499 -9.29 -3.86 -28.55
CA ASP A 499 -8.91 -4.83 -29.57
C ASP A 499 -10.08 -5.83 -29.77
N PRO A 500 -10.65 -5.94 -30.99
CA PRO A 500 -11.68 -6.94 -31.27
C PRO A 500 -11.19 -8.39 -31.11
N GLY A 501 -9.89 -8.64 -31.28
CA GLY A 501 -9.26 -9.95 -31.16
C GLY A 501 -8.92 -10.34 -29.72
N ASP A 502 -8.74 -9.37 -28.83
CA ASP A 502 -8.45 -9.61 -27.41
C ASP A 502 -9.05 -8.51 -26.52
N VAL A 503 -10.22 -8.80 -25.95
CA VAL A 503 -10.90 -7.90 -24.98
C VAL A 503 -10.13 -7.71 -23.66
N HIS A 504 -9.08 -8.50 -23.43
CA HIS A 504 -8.20 -8.39 -22.28
C HIS A 504 -6.87 -7.70 -22.60
N TYR A 505 -6.59 -7.39 -23.87
CA TYR A 505 -5.40 -6.64 -24.25
C TYR A 505 -5.43 -5.26 -23.59
N ARG A 506 -4.29 -4.87 -23.01
CA ARG A 506 -4.10 -3.55 -22.41
C ARG A 506 -2.83 -2.92 -22.98
N PRO A 507 -2.86 -1.63 -23.34
CA PRO A 507 -1.64 -0.93 -23.76
C PRO A 507 -0.60 -0.94 -22.65
N GLU A 508 0.67 -1.05 -23.02
CA GLU A 508 1.76 -0.89 -22.08
C GLU A 508 1.78 0.53 -21.51
N VAL A 509 2.01 0.65 -20.20
CA VAL A 509 2.09 1.96 -19.53
C VAL A 509 3.28 2.73 -20.07
N ASN A 510 3.03 3.92 -20.62
CA ASN A 510 4.12 4.80 -21.03
C ASN A 510 4.89 5.29 -19.80
N LEU A 511 6.11 4.78 -19.60
CA LEU A 511 6.95 5.11 -18.44
C LEU A 511 7.45 6.56 -18.44
N ASN A 512 7.33 7.28 -19.56
CA ASN A 512 7.69 8.69 -19.66
C ASN A 512 6.49 9.63 -19.42
N SER A 513 5.29 9.08 -19.22
CA SER A 513 4.11 9.88 -18.91
C SER A 513 4.17 10.47 -17.50
N PHE A 514 3.53 11.61 -17.30
CA PHE A 514 3.43 12.26 -15.99
C PHE A 514 2.08 12.95 -15.80
N TRP A 515 1.72 13.16 -14.54
CA TRP A 515 0.51 13.88 -14.16
C TRP A 515 0.76 15.39 -14.18
N ALA A 516 -0.24 16.16 -14.63
CA ALA A 516 -0.21 17.62 -14.59
C ALA A 516 -1.63 18.20 -14.46
N CYS A 517 -1.71 19.49 -14.13
CA CYS A 517 -2.94 20.28 -14.17
C CYS A 517 -2.89 21.32 -15.28
N VAL A 518 -3.98 21.50 -16.01
CA VAL A 518 -4.11 22.57 -17.01
C VAL A 518 -4.13 23.91 -16.31
N LYS A 519 -3.17 24.79 -16.63
CA LYS A 519 -3.09 26.16 -16.12
C LYS A 519 -3.78 27.15 -17.05
N SER A 520 -3.54 27.04 -18.35
CA SER A 520 -4.18 27.91 -19.35
C SER A 520 -4.08 27.32 -20.76
N HIS A 521 -4.97 27.78 -21.64
CA HIS A 521 -4.82 27.62 -23.08
C HIS A 521 -3.90 28.72 -23.62
N VAL A 522 -2.89 28.36 -24.41
CA VAL A 522 -1.86 29.32 -24.87
C VAL A 522 -2.19 29.80 -26.29
N ARG A 523 -2.18 28.87 -27.26
CA ARG A 523 -2.47 29.13 -28.67
C ARG A 523 -2.79 27.82 -29.39
N ASP A 524 -3.61 27.88 -30.43
CA ASP A 524 -3.95 26.72 -31.28
C ASP A 524 -4.36 25.50 -30.43
N ASP A 525 -3.65 24.38 -30.55
CA ASP A 525 -3.83 23.18 -29.74
C ASP A 525 -2.83 23.07 -28.56
N ILE A 526 -2.14 24.15 -28.18
CA ILE A 526 -1.12 24.13 -27.12
C ILE A 526 -1.71 24.63 -25.80
N TYR A 527 -1.49 23.84 -24.76
CA TYR A 527 -1.87 24.14 -23.38
C TYR A 527 -0.63 24.29 -22.51
N CYS A 528 -0.68 25.24 -21.58
CA CYS A 528 0.26 25.32 -20.47
C CYS A 528 -0.27 24.42 -19.35
N VAL A 529 0.51 23.42 -18.95
CA VAL A 529 0.21 22.53 -17.85
C VAL A 529 1.29 22.63 -16.76
N VAL A 530 0.92 22.41 -15.51
CA VAL A 530 1.82 22.45 -14.35
C VAL A 530 1.91 21.05 -13.76
N ASP A 531 3.12 20.52 -13.63
CA ASP A 531 3.34 19.20 -13.03
C ASP A 531 3.29 19.23 -11.49
N GLU A 532 3.58 18.09 -10.87
CA GLU A 532 3.59 17.96 -9.40
C GLU A 532 4.68 18.80 -8.70
N GLU A 533 5.77 19.12 -9.40
CA GLU A 533 6.88 19.93 -8.88
C GLU A 533 6.62 21.43 -9.07
N GLY A 534 5.53 21.80 -9.76
CA GLY A 534 5.19 23.19 -10.08
C GLY A 534 5.88 23.69 -11.35
N ILE A 535 6.48 22.79 -12.14
CA ILE A 535 7.15 23.16 -13.40
C ILE A 535 6.09 23.26 -14.50
N GLU A 536 6.19 24.34 -15.28
CA GLU A 536 5.28 24.62 -16.40
C GLU A 536 5.79 23.97 -17.69
N HIS A 537 4.88 23.33 -18.42
CA HIS A 537 5.13 22.68 -19.69
C HIS A 537 4.13 23.17 -20.74
N GLU A 538 4.61 23.51 -21.93
CA GLU A 538 3.76 23.75 -23.09
C GLU A 538 3.58 22.44 -23.88
N VAL A 539 2.35 21.94 -23.92
CA VAL A 539 2.04 20.61 -24.47
C VAL A 539 0.85 20.69 -25.42
N GLU A 540 0.97 20.02 -26.57
CA GLU A 540 -0.12 19.88 -27.53
C GLU A 540 -1.28 19.03 -26.98
N ARG A 541 -2.51 19.41 -27.31
CA ARG A 541 -3.76 18.79 -26.86
C ARG A 541 -3.80 17.29 -27.12
N ARG A 542 -3.27 16.83 -28.26
CA ARG A 542 -3.20 15.40 -28.64
C ARG A 542 -2.33 14.55 -27.72
N ARG A 543 -1.47 15.15 -26.91
CA ARG A 543 -0.61 14.46 -25.92
C ARG A 543 -1.22 14.47 -24.52
N LEU A 544 -2.29 15.23 -24.29
CA LEU A 544 -2.96 15.33 -23.00
C LEU A 544 -4.11 14.31 -22.93
N ARG A 545 -4.14 13.53 -21.85
CA ARG A 545 -5.25 12.61 -21.52
C ARG A 545 -6.04 13.18 -20.35
N LEU A 546 -7.29 13.57 -20.56
CA LEU A 546 -8.14 14.10 -19.50
C LEU A 546 -8.42 13.02 -18.45
N ARG A 547 -8.14 13.31 -17.18
CA ARG A 547 -8.36 12.39 -16.05
C ARG A 547 -9.75 12.55 -15.46
N LYS A 548 -10.79 12.35 -16.26
CA LYS A 548 -12.17 12.42 -15.78
C LYS A 548 -12.55 11.12 -15.05
N ARG A 549 -12.81 11.23 -13.75
CA ARG A 549 -13.22 10.09 -12.90
C ARG A 549 -14.74 9.99 -12.80
N HIS A 550 -15.23 8.76 -12.76
CA HIS A 550 -16.58 8.43 -12.33
C HIS A 550 -16.52 7.75 -10.96
N THR A 551 -17.41 8.14 -10.05
CA THR A 551 -17.39 7.71 -8.64
C THR A 551 -18.74 7.18 -8.17
N ILE A 552 -18.74 5.96 -7.65
CA ILE A 552 -19.91 5.24 -7.13
C ILE A 552 -19.71 5.01 -5.63
N CYS A 553 -20.58 5.58 -4.80
CA CYS A 553 -20.65 5.32 -3.37
C CYS A 553 -21.62 4.17 -3.12
N VAL A 554 -21.11 3.03 -2.63
CA VAL A 554 -21.90 1.87 -2.25
C VAL A 554 -21.98 1.79 -0.72
N ALA A 555 -23.19 1.64 -0.20
CA ALA A 555 -23.46 1.51 1.23
C ALA A 555 -24.24 0.24 1.52
N HIS A 556 -23.64 -0.64 2.31
CA HIS A 556 -24.25 -1.86 2.78
C HIS A 556 -24.92 -1.59 4.13
N VAL A 557 -26.20 -1.90 4.24
CA VAL A 557 -26.97 -1.83 5.48
C VAL A 557 -27.24 -3.25 5.96
N SER A 558 -26.83 -3.57 7.18
CA SER A 558 -27.02 -4.89 7.75
C SER A 558 -27.44 -4.85 9.22
N ASP A 559 -28.19 -5.87 9.66
CA ASP A 559 -28.42 -6.20 11.07
C ASP A 559 -27.24 -7.00 11.67
N ASP A 560 -26.28 -7.43 10.86
CA ASP A 560 -25.08 -8.12 11.30
C ASP A 560 -24.08 -7.15 11.93
N MET A 561 -23.98 -7.22 13.25
CA MET A 561 -23.08 -6.36 14.03
C MET A 561 -21.61 -6.82 13.98
N LYS A 562 -21.30 -7.93 13.30
CA LYS A 562 -19.95 -8.47 13.20
C LYS A 562 -19.21 -7.85 12.04
N HIS A 563 -18.08 -7.22 12.35
CA HIS A 563 -17.13 -6.69 11.37
C HIS A 563 -16.08 -7.75 11.07
N ASP A 564 -16.51 -8.90 10.58
CA ASP A 564 -15.62 -10.02 10.28
C ASP A 564 -15.40 -10.20 8.78
N ARG A 565 -14.47 -11.09 8.46
CA ARG A 565 -14.13 -11.46 7.08
C ARG A 565 -15.31 -12.01 6.28
N PHE A 566 -16.30 -12.62 6.94
CA PHE A 566 -17.43 -13.25 6.26
C PHE A 566 -18.39 -12.18 5.77
N ALA A 567 -18.73 -11.22 6.63
CA ALA A 567 -19.49 -10.04 6.24
C ALA A 567 -18.78 -9.30 5.10
N MET A 568 -17.49 -8.99 5.26
CA MET A 568 -16.69 -8.32 4.22
C MET A 568 -16.70 -9.08 2.88
N LYS A 569 -16.55 -10.40 2.90
CA LYS A 569 -16.58 -11.25 1.71
C LYS A 569 -17.93 -11.18 1.01
N THR A 570 -19.03 -11.41 1.75
CA THR A 570 -20.39 -11.38 1.19
C THR A 570 -20.71 -10.02 0.60
N PHE A 571 -20.40 -8.95 1.34
CA PHE A 571 -20.63 -7.58 0.88
C PHE A 571 -19.85 -7.28 -0.41
N SER A 572 -18.56 -7.60 -0.43
CA SER A 572 -17.70 -7.31 -1.59
C SER A 572 -18.09 -8.09 -2.84
N ILE A 573 -18.55 -9.35 -2.71
CA ILE A 573 -19.01 -10.14 -3.87
C ILE A 573 -20.22 -9.49 -4.53
N LYS A 574 -21.27 -9.22 -3.74
CA LYS A 574 -22.54 -8.63 -4.21
C LYS A 574 -22.30 -7.23 -4.78
N GLU A 575 -21.50 -6.43 -4.09
CA GLU A 575 -21.10 -5.10 -4.56
C GLU A 575 -20.43 -5.15 -5.93
N LEU A 576 -19.42 -6.00 -6.11
CA LEU A 576 -18.69 -6.06 -7.38
C LEU A 576 -19.60 -6.53 -8.52
N GLU A 577 -20.52 -7.47 -8.27
CA GLU A 577 -21.52 -7.90 -9.27
C GLU A 577 -22.44 -6.75 -9.72
N ASP A 578 -22.93 -5.95 -8.77
CA ASP A 578 -23.82 -4.83 -9.05
C ASP A 578 -23.07 -3.66 -9.73
N VAL A 579 -21.84 -3.38 -9.31
CA VAL A 579 -20.97 -2.38 -9.95
C VAL A 579 -20.64 -2.81 -11.38
N GLU A 580 -20.31 -4.08 -11.61
CA GLU A 580 -20.07 -4.62 -12.95
C GLU A 580 -21.33 -4.50 -13.83
N SER A 581 -22.51 -4.77 -13.27
CA SER A 581 -23.78 -4.61 -13.98
C SER A 581 -24.00 -3.15 -14.41
N TYR A 582 -23.82 -2.22 -13.47
CA TYR A 582 -23.93 -0.79 -13.74
C TYR A 582 -22.93 -0.31 -14.81
N MET A 583 -21.67 -0.75 -14.72
CA MET A 583 -20.64 -0.41 -15.70
C MET A 583 -20.95 -1.00 -17.09
N ARG A 584 -21.46 -2.23 -17.20
CA ARG A 584 -21.85 -2.80 -18.49
C ARG A 584 -22.94 -2.00 -19.18
N GLU A 585 -23.91 -1.50 -18.42
CA GLU A 585 -25.03 -0.72 -18.94
C GLU A 585 -24.63 0.71 -19.33
N ASN A 586 -23.82 1.38 -18.49
CA ASN A 586 -23.57 2.82 -18.61
C ASN A 586 -22.19 3.17 -19.17
N PHE A 587 -21.23 2.26 -19.07
CA PHE A 587 -19.80 2.47 -19.35
C PHE A 587 -19.15 1.23 -20.02
N PRO A 588 -19.71 0.69 -21.12
CA PRO A 588 -19.24 -0.57 -21.71
C PRO A 588 -17.78 -0.50 -22.18
N ASN A 589 -17.28 0.69 -22.55
CA ASN A 589 -15.89 0.90 -22.95
C ASN A 589 -14.91 0.85 -21.76
N ASP A 590 -15.38 1.11 -20.54
CA ASP A 590 -14.58 1.07 -19.31
C ASP A 590 -14.47 -0.35 -18.71
N ILE A 591 -15.31 -1.28 -19.19
CA ILE A 591 -15.34 -2.69 -18.77
C ILE A 591 -15.42 -3.64 -19.99
N PRO A 592 -14.44 -3.61 -20.91
CA PRO A 592 -14.55 -4.29 -22.21
C PRO A 592 -14.74 -5.81 -22.11
N ALA A 593 -14.26 -6.44 -21.03
CA ALA A 593 -14.43 -7.86 -20.74
C ALA A 593 -15.79 -8.22 -20.10
N GLY A 594 -16.61 -7.21 -19.77
CA GLY A 594 -17.87 -7.36 -19.03
C GLY A 594 -17.69 -7.62 -17.53
N ASN A 595 -16.45 -7.76 -17.05
CA ASN A 595 -16.09 -7.92 -15.64
C ASN A 595 -14.85 -7.08 -15.29
N ILE A 596 -14.65 -6.83 -13.99
CA ILE A 596 -13.51 -6.06 -13.48
C ILE A 596 -12.27 -6.95 -13.50
N THR A 597 -11.40 -6.73 -14.50
CA THR A 597 -10.13 -7.45 -14.62
C THR A 597 -9.02 -6.81 -13.79
N HIS A 598 -9.07 -5.51 -13.50
CA HIS A 598 -8.08 -4.85 -12.66
C HIS A 598 -8.77 -4.14 -11.49
N LEU A 599 -8.44 -4.60 -10.29
CA LEU A 599 -9.02 -4.09 -9.05
C LEU A 599 -7.88 -3.65 -8.13
N HIS A 600 -7.87 -2.35 -7.79
CA HIS A 600 -7.10 -1.86 -6.67
C HIS A 600 -8.04 -1.65 -5.49
N LEU A 601 -7.96 -2.54 -4.51
CA LEU A 601 -8.62 -2.40 -3.22
C LEU A 601 -7.73 -1.58 -2.28
N HIS A 602 -8.30 -0.55 -1.68
CA HIS A 602 -7.69 0.21 -0.59
C HIS A 602 -8.54 0.04 0.66
N SER A 603 -7.89 -0.08 1.82
CA SER A 603 -8.58 -0.07 3.11
C SER A 603 -7.76 0.68 4.14
N ASP A 604 -8.41 1.13 5.20
CA ASP A 604 -7.67 1.53 6.37
C ASP A 604 -6.96 0.31 6.98
N ASN A 605 -5.83 0.50 7.64
CA ASN A 605 -5.08 -0.60 8.27
C ASN A 605 -5.74 -1.03 9.60
N ALA A 606 -7.07 -1.13 9.65
CA ALA A 606 -7.80 -1.75 10.74
C ALA A 606 -7.58 -3.26 10.71
N ALA A 607 -6.46 -3.69 11.30
CA ALA A 607 -6.01 -5.07 11.26
C ALA A 607 -7.05 -6.06 11.82
N THR A 608 -7.95 -5.61 12.68
CA THR A 608 -9.05 -6.41 13.27
C THR A 608 -10.09 -6.87 12.25
N HIS A 609 -10.27 -6.14 11.14
CA HIS A 609 -11.35 -6.41 10.18
C HIS A 609 -10.79 -6.81 8.80
N PHE A 610 -9.77 -6.10 8.32
CA PHE A 610 -9.30 -6.24 6.94
C PHE A 610 -8.03 -7.09 6.79
N LYS A 611 -7.13 -7.10 7.78
CA LYS A 611 -5.86 -7.84 7.71
C LYS A 611 -5.88 -9.14 8.50
N SER A 612 -6.65 -10.10 8.00
CA SER A 612 -6.56 -11.51 8.42
C SER A 612 -6.22 -12.39 7.22
N THR A 613 -5.61 -13.55 7.46
CA THR A 613 -5.29 -14.47 6.36
C THR A 613 -6.54 -14.93 5.60
N GLY A 614 -7.66 -15.09 6.31
CA GLY A 614 -8.94 -15.42 5.69
C GLY A 614 -9.52 -14.31 4.80
N ALA A 615 -9.32 -13.05 5.17
CA ALA A 615 -9.71 -11.91 4.35
C ALA A 615 -8.86 -11.86 3.07
N MET A 616 -7.55 -12.10 3.18
CA MET A 616 -6.64 -12.19 2.03
C MET A 616 -7.02 -13.35 1.10
N GLU A 617 -7.29 -14.55 1.65
CA GLU A 617 -7.77 -15.69 0.86
C GLU A 617 -9.04 -15.35 0.09
N SER A 618 -10.01 -14.72 0.77
CA SER A 618 -11.27 -14.32 0.15
C SER A 618 -11.03 -13.33 -1.00
N PHE A 619 -10.15 -12.35 -0.81
CA PHE A 619 -9.79 -11.41 -1.87
C PHE A 619 -9.15 -12.11 -3.08
N THR A 620 -8.24 -13.06 -2.85
CA THR A 620 -7.65 -13.84 -3.97
C THR A 620 -8.69 -14.65 -4.74
N SER A 621 -9.72 -15.16 -4.06
CA SER A 621 -10.79 -15.97 -4.67
C SER A 621 -11.71 -15.16 -5.61
N PHE A 622 -11.72 -13.83 -5.52
CA PHE A 622 -12.51 -12.98 -6.42
C PHE A 622 -12.04 -13.06 -7.88
N THR A 623 -10.78 -13.46 -8.09
CA THR A 623 -10.23 -13.66 -9.43
C THR A 623 -10.83 -14.90 -10.11
N THR A 624 -11.20 -15.93 -9.36
CA THR A 624 -11.70 -17.22 -9.89
C THR A 624 -13.01 -17.04 -10.66
N SER A 625 -13.96 -16.26 -10.15
CA SER A 625 -15.23 -15.97 -10.85
C SER A 625 -15.07 -15.01 -12.04
N ARG A 626 -13.89 -14.41 -12.22
CA ARG A 626 -13.62 -13.37 -13.23
C ARG A 626 -12.58 -13.78 -14.27
N GLY A 627 -12.26 -15.07 -14.34
CA GLY A 627 -11.37 -15.63 -15.38
C GLY A 627 -9.95 -15.97 -14.91
N GLY A 628 -9.69 -15.91 -13.60
CA GLY A 628 -8.42 -16.27 -12.97
C GLY A 628 -7.33 -15.22 -13.09
N THR A 629 -6.18 -15.44 -12.44
CA THR A 629 -5.09 -14.45 -12.32
C THR A 629 -4.32 -14.17 -13.61
N LEU A 630 -4.51 -14.99 -14.65
CA LEU A 630 -4.05 -14.66 -16.01
C LEU A 630 -4.78 -13.43 -16.54
N LYS A 631 -6.08 -13.32 -16.28
CA LYS A 631 -6.93 -12.20 -16.74
C LYS A 631 -7.07 -11.10 -15.68
N CYS A 632 -7.10 -11.47 -14.40
CA CYS A 632 -7.37 -10.56 -13.30
C CYS A 632 -6.10 -10.12 -12.57
N LYS A 633 -5.85 -8.81 -12.45
CA LYS A 633 -4.71 -8.23 -11.71
C LYS A 633 -5.21 -7.44 -10.51
N TYR A 634 -5.22 -8.11 -9.36
CA TYR A 634 -5.88 -7.62 -8.16
C TYR A 634 -4.83 -7.24 -7.13
N ILE A 635 -4.98 -6.05 -6.57
CA ILE A 635 -4.03 -5.46 -5.63
C ILE A 635 -4.79 -4.95 -4.43
N TRP A 636 -4.30 -5.22 -3.23
CA TRP A 636 -4.81 -4.66 -2.00
C TRP A 636 -3.74 -3.82 -1.31
N SER A 637 -3.94 -2.51 -1.25
CA SER A 637 -3.09 -1.60 -0.48
C SER A 637 -3.78 -1.14 0.80
N PHE A 638 -2.98 -0.73 1.78
CA PHE A 638 -3.48 -0.28 3.07
C PHE A 638 -2.91 1.10 3.41
N GLY A 639 -3.78 2.00 3.89
CA GLY A 639 -3.33 3.27 4.45
C GLY A 639 -2.60 3.08 5.79
N ALA A 640 -1.87 4.10 6.25
CA ALA A 640 -1.30 4.04 7.59
C ALA A 640 -2.43 4.04 8.66
N PRO A 641 -2.31 3.29 9.77
CA PRO A 641 -3.35 3.25 10.80
C PRO A 641 -3.73 4.65 11.30
N GLY A 642 -5.03 4.99 11.25
CA GLY A 642 -5.51 6.32 11.65
C GLY A 642 -5.10 7.47 10.72
N HIS A 643 -4.56 7.16 9.54
CA HIS A 643 -4.03 8.08 8.54
C HIS A 643 -4.41 7.60 7.14
N GLY A 644 -5.61 7.93 6.70
CA GLY A 644 -6.14 7.40 5.44
C GLY A 644 -7.65 7.37 5.34
N LYS A 645 -8.35 7.82 6.39
CA LYS A 645 -9.79 8.09 6.39
C LYS A 645 -10.05 9.20 5.38
N GLY A 646 -10.20 8.83 4.11
CA GLY A 646 -10.53 9.74 3.04
C GLY A 646 -11.94 10.29 3.23
N PHE A 647 -12.56 10.70 2.13
CA PHE A 647 -13.92 11.22 2.12
C PHE A 647 -14.99 10.24 2.71
N PHE A 648 -14.67 8.94 2.82
CA PHE A 648 -15.50 7.83 3.34
C PHE A 648 -16.05 8.02 4.75
N ASP A 649 -15.19 8.39 5.72
CA ASP A 649 -15.62 8.58 7.12
C ASP A 649 -16.61 9.76 7.20
N GLY A 650 -16.38 10.77 6.35
CA GLY A 650 -17.34 11.84 6.11
C GLY A 650 -18.69 11.31 5.64
N MET A 651 -18.72 10.42 4.65
CA MET A 651 -19.96 9.84 4.11
C MET A 651 -20.69 8.93 5.09
N GLY A 652 -19.99 8.00 5.74
CA GLY A 652 -20.57 7.15 6.78
C GLY A 652 -21.11 7.98 7.94
N GLY A 653 -20.39 9.02 8.36
CA GLY A 653 -20.84 10.00 9.33
C GLY A 653 -22.08 10.79 8.86
N VAL A 654 -22.14 11.20 7.59
CA VAL A 654 -23.29 11.88 6.98
C VAL A 654 -24.53 10.98 7.02
N PHE A 655 -24.41 9.71 6.64
CA PHE A 655 -25.52 8.76 6.66
C PHE A 655 -26.01 8.55 8.10
N LYS A 656 -25.11 8.28 9.05
CA LYS A 656 -25.48 8.13 10.47
C LYS A 656 -26.15 9.37 11.04
N ASN A 657 -25.59 10.56 10.80
CA ASN A 657 -26.15 11.82 11.27
C ASN A 657 -27.52 12.10 10.65
N MET A 658 -27.72 11.74 9.39
CA MET A 658 -29.01 11.88 8.72
C MET A 658 -30.05 10.96 9.34
N ILE A 659 -29.75 9.67 9.52
CA ILE A 659 -30.63 8.70 10.18
C ILE A 659 -30.95 9.14 11.61
N HIS A 660 -29.95 9.53 12.39
CA HIS A 660 -30.16 10.10 13.73
C HIS A 660 -31.04 11.36 13.71
N GLY A 661 -30.90 12.20 12.69
CA GLY A 661 -31.73 13.37 12.47
C GLY A 661 -33.19 13.01 12.19
N LEU A 662 -33.43 11.99 11.37
CA LEU A 662 -34.78 11.48 11.07
C LEU A 662 -35.45 10.90 12.33
N ILE A 663 -34.73 10.05 13.08
CA ILE A 663 -35.19 9.49 14.37
C ILE A 663 -35.56 10.61 15.37
N LYS A 664 -34.83 11.73 15.37
CA LYS A 664 -35.14 12.86 16.26
C LYS A 664 -36.37 13.65 15.81
N LYS A 665 -36.61 13.77 14.51
CA LYS A 665 -37.70 14.60 13.95
C LYS A 665 -39.09 13.99 14.17
N THR A 666 -39.21 12.67 14.07
CA THR A 666 -40.47 11.94 14.33
C THR A 666 -41.05 12.22 15.73
N LYS A 667 -40.21 12.64 16.69
CA LYS A 667 -40.66 13.08 18.02
C LYS A 667 -41.52 14.36 18.01
N THR A 668 -41.31 15.22 17.02
CA THR A 668 -41.82 16.60 17.02
C THR A 668 -42.86 16.86 15.94
N SER A 669 -42.92 16.00 14.93
CA SER A 669 -43.83 16.12 13.79
C SER A 669 -44.80 14.95 13.74
N THR A 670 -46.08 15.23 13.55
CA THR A 670 -47.12 14.21 13.28
C THR A 670 -47.00 13.55 11.91
N GLY A 671 -46.08 14.03 11.06
CA GLY A 671 -45.74 13.38 9.79
C GLY A 671 -44.65 12.32 10.00
N GLY A 672 -44.91 11.10 9.52
CA GLY A 672 -43.93 10.02 9.47
C GLY A 672 -42.73 10.35 8.56
N ILE A 673 -41.74 9.47 8.56
CA ILE A 673 -40.54 9.58 7.73
C ILE A 673 -40.88 9.14 6.30
N GLU A 674 -40.82 10.09 5.38
CA GLU A 674 -40.95 9.80 3.94
C GLU A 674 -39.91 8.78 3.49
N GLY A 675 -40.35 7.84 2.66
CA GLY A 675 -39.50 6.77 2.11
C GLY A 675 -39.47 5.51 2.96
N THR A 676 -40.00 5.52 4.19
CA THR A 676 -40.10 4.32 5.04
C THR A 676 -41.54 3.79 5.06
N ALA A 677 -41.72 2.47 4.99
CA ALA A 677 -43.06 1.87 5.01
C ALA A 677 -43.75 2.05 6.37
N SER A 678 -42.97 2.01 7.46
CA SER A 678 -43.46 2.18 8.83
C SER A 678 -43.73 3.65 9.19
N GLY A 679 -43.14 4.60 8.47
CA GLY A 679 -43.09 6.01 8.85
C GLY A 679 -42.10 6.30 9.99
N TYR A 680 -41.31 5.32 10.42
CA TYR A 680 -40.32 5.40 11.50
C TYR A 680 -39.02 4.70 11.10
N ILE A 681 -37.97 4.84 11.91
CA ILE A 681 -36.76 3.99 11.79
C ILE A 681 -36.77 3.04 12.97
N GLU A 682 -37.21 1.81 12.77
CA GLU A 682 -37.28 0.79 13.83
C GLU A 682 -36.38 -0.42 13.54
N SER A 683 -35.99 -0.58 12.27
CA SER A 683 -35.21 -1.68 11.77
C SER A 683 -34.09 -1.23 10.81
N PRO A 684 -33.08 -2.08 10.56
CA PRO A 684 -32.12 -1.84 9.49
C PRO A 684 -32.76 -1.73 8.09
N GLN A 685 -33.94 -2.33 7.85
CA GLN A 685 -34.72 -2.12 6.63
C GLN A 685 -35.14 -0.66 6.49
N ASP A 686 -35.72 -0.07 7.55
CA ASP A 686 -36.14 1.34 7.49
C ASP A 686 -34.94 2.27 7.26
N VAL A 687 -33.76 1.90 7.79
CA VAL A 687 -32.51 2.62 7.50
C VAL A 687 -32.17 2.53 6.02
N PHE A 688 -32.22 1.34 5.42
CA PHE A 688 -31.99 1.14 3.99
C PHE A 688 -32.97 1.98 3.16
N ASP A 689 -34.27 1.87 3.41
CA ASP A 689 -35.31 2.57 2.66
C ASP A 689 -35.14 4.09 2.76
N ALA A 690 -34.85 4.60 3.96
CA ALA A 690 -34.61 6.03 4.18
C ALA A 690 -33.36 6.53 3.45
N LEU A 691 -32.28 5.75 3.44
CA LEU A 691 -31.07 6.09 2.69
C LEU A 691 -31.32 6.08 1.19
N GLU A 692 -31.99 5.05 0.67
CA GLU A 692 -32.33 4.91 -0.74
C GLU A 692 -33.24 6.06 -1.20
N TYR A 693 -34.34 6.32 -0.50
CA TYR A 693 -35.21 7.46 -0.80
C TYR A 693 -34.46 8.80 -0.81
N ARG A 694 -33.50 8.94 0.12
CA ARG A 694 -32.74 10.18 0.28
C ARG A 694 -31.53 10.28 -0.63
N PHE A 695 -31.03 9.25 -1.28
CA PHE A 695 -29.83 9.35 -2.10
C PHE A 695 -29.97 8.73 -3.49
N SER A 696 -31.11 8.15 -3.80
CA SER A 696 -31.45 7.61 -5.11
C SER A 696 -32.61 8.41 -5.75
N GLY A 697 -32.77 8.26 -7.06
CA GLY A 697 -33.90 8.80 -7.83
C GLY A 697 -33.98 10.32 -7.96
N GLU A 698 -35.18 10.80 -8.30
CA GLU A 698 -35.47 12.20 -8.63
C GLU A 698 -35.13 13.20 -7.51
N GLN A 699 -35.21 12.77 -6.26
CA GLN A 699 -34.90 13.61 -5.10
C GLN A 699 -33.41 13.99 -5.03
N LEU A 700 -32.51 13.11 -5.48
CA LEU A 700 -31.09 13.44 -5.60
C LEU A 700 -30.88 14.46 -6.73
N GLU A 701 -31.49 14.23 -7.89
CA GLU A 701 -31.39 15.11 -9.04
C GLU A 701 -31.92 16.52 -8.75
N ALA A 702 -33.08 16.61 -8.08
CA ALA A 702 -33.66 17.87 -7.65
C ALA A 702 -32.70 18.63 -6.70
N ARG A 703 -31.98 17.92 -5.82
CA ARG A 703 -30.96 18.53 -4.95
C ARG A 703 -29.71 18.94 -5.70
N ARG A 704 -29.26 18.14 -6.67
CA ARG A 704 -28.15 18.51 -7.58
C ARG A 704 -28.48 19.78 -8.34
N LYS A 705 -29.70 19.89 -8.90
CA LYS A 705 -30.20 21.10 -9.58
C LYS A 705 -30.26 22.31 -8.65
N LYS A 706 -30.69 22.13 -7.38
CA LYS A 706 -30.76 23.20 -6.37
C LYS A 706 -29.41 23.63 -5.79
N GLY A 707 -28.37 22.79 -5.87
CA GLY A 707 -27.06 23.01 -5.25
C GLY A 707 -26.23 24.16 -5.82
N GLY A 708 -26.69 24.81 -6.90
CA GLY A 708 -25.97 25.84 -7.64
C GLY A 708 -24.83 25.27 -8.47
N LYS A 709 -24.53 25.90 -9.62
CA LYS A 709 -23.50 25.49 -10.61
C LYS A 709 -22.04 25.45 -10.11
N GLY A 710 -21.78 25.50 -8.80
CA GLY A 710 -20.43 25.62 -8.23
C GLY A 710 -20.04 24.57 -7.17
N LYS A 711 -20.97 23.74 -6.66
CA LYS A 711 -20.62 22.66 -5.71
C LYS A 711 -20.54 21.33 -6.47
N LYS A 712 -19.37 21.01 -7.02
CA LYS A 712 -19.10 19.68 -7.59
C LYS A 712 -19.29 18.63 -6.48
N ASN A 713 -20.38 17.86 -6.54
CA ASN A 713 -20.51 16.69 -5.69
C ASN A 713 -19.39 15.71 -6.06
N GLN A 714 -18.70 15.17 -5.06
CA GLN A 714 -17.60 14.21 -5.28
C GLN A 714 -18.09 12.80 -5.65
N VAL A 715 -19.40 12.54 -5.62
CA VAL A 715 -20.01 11.24 -5.90
C VAL A 715 -21.02 11.39 -7.04
N ASP A 716 -20.84 10.58 -8.08
CA ASP A 716 -21.68 10.58 -9.28
C ASP A 716 -22.89 9.66 -9.14
N LYS A 717 -22.74 8.52 -8.45
CA LYS A 717 -23.80 7.54 -8.20
C LYS A 717 -23.79 7.05 -6.75
N TYR A 718 -24.98 6.86 -6.18
CA TYR A 718 -25.18 6.15 -4.91
C TYR A 718 -25.84 4.80 -5.18
N MET A 719 -25.42 3.78 -4.44
CA MET A 719 -25.99 2.43 -4.43
C MET A 719 -26.13 1.95 -2.99
N PHE A 720 -27.27 1.36 -2.66
CA PHE A 720 -27.53 0.82 -1.32
C PHE A 720 -27.78 -0.68 -1.46
N LEU A 721 -27.20 -1.48 -0.57
CA LEU A 721 -27.35 -2.93 -0.56
C LEU A 721 -27.77 -3.39 0.83
N GLN A 722 -28.79 -4.24 0.90
CA GLN A 722 -29.32 -4.73 2.16
C GLN A 722 -28.91 -6.17 2.43
N HIS A 723 -28.61 -6.48 3.69
CA HIS A 723 -28.21 -7.80 4.19
C HIS A 723 -28.85 -8.07 5.56
N ILE A 724 -29.93 -8.86 5.62
CA ILE A 724 -30.65 -9.18 6.88
C ILE A 724 -30.44 -10.66 7.26
N ILE A 725 -29.83 -10.92 8.42
CA ILE A 725 -29.46 -12.28 8.87
C ILE A 725 -30.70 -13.16 9.05
N GLU A 726 -31.74 -12.65 9.71
CA GLU A 726 -32.91 -13.46 10.11
C GLU A 726 -33.77 -13.90 8.92
N ALA A 727 -33.73 -13.16 7.82
CA ALA A 727 -34.51 -13.47 6.62
C ALA A 727 -33.80 -14.48 5.69
N ASP A 728 -32.49 -14.33 5.49
CA ASP A 728 -31.81 -14.95 4.34
C ASP A 728 -30.63 -15.88 4.68
N GLY A 729 -30.09 -15.84 5.91
CA GLY A 729 -28.89 -16.62 6.26
C GLY A 729 -27.69 -16.38 5.32
N GLU A 730 -27.64 -15.19 4.70
CA GLU A 730 -26.75 -14.84 3.58
C GLU A 730 -25.27 -14.83 4.02
N ILE A 731 -24.99 -14.40 5.25
CA ILE A 731 -23.63 -14.37 5.81
C ILE A 731 -23.34 -15.67 6.55
N ARG A 732 -22.79 -16.65 5.81
CA ARG A 732 -22.36 -17.94 6.36
C ARG A 732 -20.99 -17.84 7.02
N ARG A 733 -20.85 -18.43 8.22
CA ARG A 733 -19.62 -18.48 9.02
C ARG A 733 -19.16 -19.90 9.28
N PRO A 734 -18.74 -20.63 8.23
CA PRO A 734 -18.19 -21.97 8.42
C PRO A 734 -16.90 -21.92 9.24
N GLU A 735 -16.63 -23.00 9.97
CA GLU A 735 -15.30 -23.22 10.55
C GLU A 735 -14.30 -23.47 9.42
N GLU A 736 -13.31 -22.60 9.32
CA GLU A 736 -12.28 -22.64 8.28
C GLU A 736 -10.92 -22.28 8.89
N THR A 737 -9.89 -23.04 8.52
CA THR A 737 -8.50 -22.73 8.88
C THR A 737 -7.67 -22.42 7.64
N PHE A 738 -6.59 -21.66 7.83
CA PHE A 738 -5.77 -21.11 6.75
C PHE A 738 -4.29 -21.31 7.08
N THR A 739 -3.44 -21.25 6.06
CA THR A 739 -2.01 -21.01 6.30
C THR A 739 -1.84 -19.68 7.01
N SER A 740 -0.82 -19.52 7.87
CA SER A 740 -0.58 -18.23 8.52
C SER A 740 0.21 -17.31 7.59
N LEU A 741 -0.26 -16.07 7.41
CA LEU A 741 0.52 -15.02 6.76
C LEU A 741 1.39 -14.34 7.82
N GLU A 742 2.64 -14.76 7.92
CA GLU A 742 3.61 -14.10 8.80
C GLU A 742 3.69 -12.60 8.52
N ASN A 743 3.80 -11.79 9.57
CA ASN A 743 4.00 -10.35 9.46
C ASN A 743 2.94 -9.60 8.60
N ILE A 744 1.71 -10.12 8.51
CA ILE A 744 0.62 -9.48 7.74
C ILE A 744 0.36 -8.03 8.18
N SER A 745 0.50 -7.73 9.48
CA SER A 745 0.25 -6.40 10.04
C SER A 745 1.30 -5.36 9.64
N SER A 746 2.53 -5.78 9.32
CA SER A 746 3.59 -4.89 8.83
C SER A 746 3.62 -4.76 7.31
N CYS A 747 2.81 -5.54 6.59
CA CYS A 747 2.69 -5.45 5.13
C CYS A 747 1.57 -4.50 4.73
N TYR A 748 1.84 -3.61 3.76
CA TYR A 748 0.92 -2.55 3.35
C TYR A 748 0.43 -2.71 1.92
N GLN A 749 1.02 -3.62 1.14
CA GLN A 749 0.56 -3.89 -0.21
C GLN A 749 0.68 -5.37 -0.55
N PHE A 750 -0.37 -5.90 -1.15
CA PHE A 750 -0.53 -7.29 -1.55
C PHE A 750 -0.95 -7.35 -3.02
N SER A 751 -0.22 -8.13 -3.84
CA SER A 751 -0.57 -8.43 -5.23
C SER A 751 -1.01 -9.88 -5.33
N VAL A 752 -2.16 -10.13 -5.96
CA VAL A 752 -2.70 -11.48 -6.12
C VAL A 752 -2.01 -12.18 -7.28
N SER A 753 -1.30 -13.26 -6.97
CA SER A 753 -0.63 -14.11 -7.97
C SER A 753 -1.48 -15.33 -8.31
N ASN A 754 -2.20 -15.86 -7.33
CA ASN A 754 -3.18 -16.93 -7.52
C ASN A 754 -4.20 -16.96 -6.38
N GLU A 755 -5.24 -17.78 -6.51
CA GLU A 755 -6.11 -18.13 -5.39
C GLU A 755 -5.29 -18.75 -4.26
N GLY A 756 -5.37 -18.16 -3.06
CA GLY A 756 -4.60 -18.55 -1.89
C GLY A 756 -3.12 -18.13 -1.92
N LEU A 757 -2.71 -17.25 -2.83
CA LEU A 757 -1.31 -16.86 -3.00
C LEU A 757 -1.15 -15.37 -3.34
N VAL A 758 -0.33 -14.69 -2.55
CA VAL A 758 -0.07 -13.26 -2.68
C VAL A 758 1.41 -12.94 -2.66
N HIS A 759 1.78 -11.84 -3.30
CA HIS A 759 3.07 -11.18 -3.08
C HIS A 759 2.83 -9.97 -2.17
N SER A 760 3.49 -9.93 -1.03
CA SER A 760 3.31 -8.87 -0.03
C SER A 760 4.61 -8.09 0.21
N ARG A 761 4.50 -6.80 0.51
CA ARG A 761 5.64 -5.95 0.92
C ARG A 761 5.30 -5.02 2.09
N GLU A 762 6.34 -4.57 2.79
CA GLU A 762 6.21 -3.74 4.00
C GLU A 762 5.74 -2.31 3.72
N ARG A 763 5.96 -1.78 2.51
CA ARG A 763 5.60 -0.40 2.15
C ARG A 763 4.91 -0.37 0.80
N SER A 764 3.86 0.43 0.68
CA SER A 764 3.22 0.65 -0.61
C SER A 764 4.05 1.60 -1.47
N CYS A 765 4.05 1.37 -2.79
CA CYS A 765 4.62 2.31 -3.76
C CYS A 765 3.84 2.22 -5.06
N TRP A 766 3.47 3.37 -5.60
CA TRP A 766 2.74 3.50 -6.86
C TRP A 766 3.43 4.44 -7.84
N CYS A 767 4.77 4.58 -7.75
CA CYS A 767 5.54 5.21 -8.81
C CYS A 767 5.22 4.54 -10.17
N ILE A 768 5.48 5.25 -11.28
CA ILE A 768 5.08 4.78 -12.61
C ILE A 768 5.56 3.35 -12.93
N HIS A 769 6.76 2.98 -12.47
CA HIS A 769 7.30 1.62 -12.62
C HIS A 769 6.56 0.56 -11.80
N CYS A 770 6.20 0.87 -10.55
CA CYS A 770 5.36 -0.02 -9.74
C CYS A 770 3.96 -0.16 -10.33
N THR A 771 3.38 0.95 -10.82
CA THR A 771 2.07 0.93 -11.49
C THR A 771 2.10 0.02 -12.73
N ALA A 772 3.11 0.17 -13.60
CA ALA A 772 3.28 -0.69 -14.76
C ALA A 772 3.43 -2.18 -14.38
N ALA A 773 4.27 -2.48 -13.39
CA ALA A 773 4.46 -3.86 -12.93
C ALA A 773 3.17 -4.48 -12.36
N MET A 774 2.39 -3.70 -11.60
CA MET A 774 1.13 -4.15 -11.00
C MET A 774 0.02 -4.33 -12.04
N ILE A 775 -0.01 -3.48 -13.07
CA ILE A 775 -0.91 -3.63 -14.22
C ILE A 775 -0.56 -4.89 -15.04
N ASN A 776 0.72 -5.24 -15.17
CA ASN A 776 1.13 -6.47 -15.85
C ASN A 776 0.85 -7.74 -15.01
N GLY A 777 0.69 -7.60 -13.69
CA GLY A 777 0.40 -8.69 -12.77
C GLY A 777 1.63 -9.38 -12.17
N SER A 778 1.39 -10.24 -11.18
CA SER A 778 2.43 -10.89 -10.37
C SER A 778 2.58 -12.40 -10.58
N VAL A 779 1.90 -12.98 -11.57
CA VAL A 779 1.97 -14.44 -11.87
C VAL A 779 3.40 -14.88 -12.17
N GLU A 780 4.15 -14.09 -12.94
CA GLU A 780 5.54 -14.39 -13.33
C GLU A 780 6.57 -14.01 -12.25
N TRP A 781 6.14 -13.44 -11.12
CA TRP A 781 7.08 -13.01 -10.08
C TRP A 781 7.63 -14.22 -9.32
N ASN A 782 8.95 -14.21 -9.13
CA ASN A 782 9.69 -15.16 -8.31
C ASN A 782 9.33 -15.02 -6.81
N LEU A 783 9.96 -15.83 -5.96
CA LEU A 783 9.74 -15.81 -4.50
C LEU A 783 9.98 -14.41 -3.90
N SER A 784 11.00 -13.70 -4.40
CA SER A 784 11.35 -12.34 -3.97
C SER A 784 11.50 -11.42 -5.18
N HIS A 785 10.58 -10.47 -5.33
CA HIS A 785 10.47 -9.63 -6.52
C HIS A 785 10.73 -8.16 -6.22
N ASN A 786 11.74 -7.59 -6.89
CA ASN A 786 12.03 -6.17 -6.87
C ASN A 786 11.57 -5.54 -8.19
N VAL A 787 10.64 -4.59 -8.11
CA VAL A 787 10.22 -3.81 -9.28
C VAL A 787 11.41 -3.02 -9.81
N ARG A 788 11.75 -3.25 -11.09
CA ARG A 788 12.87 -2.58 -11.76
C ARG A 788 12.60 -1.07 -11.81
N ARG A 789 13.60 -0.26 -11.46
CA ARG A 789 13.55 1.22 -11.42
C ARG A 789 12.51 1.81 -10.45
N CYS A 790 12.00 1.05 -9.47
CA CYS A 790 11.18 1.62 -8.40
C CYS A 790 11.91 2.80 -7.72
N THR A 791 11.28 3.98 -7.69
CA THR A 791 11.87 5.21 -7.16
C THR A 791 12.06 5.15 -5.64
N SER A 792 11.22 4.39 -4.93
CA SER A 792 11.30 4.23 -3.48
C SER A 792 12.32 3.18 -3.03
N ARG A 793 12.86 2.37 -3.96
CA ARG A 793 13.75 1.25 -3.64
C ARG A 793 14.98 1.70 -2.84
N SER A 794 15.62 2.79 -3.24
CA SER A 794 16.86 3.31 -2.62
C SER A 794 16.65 3.80 -1.18
N VAL A 795 15.42 4.16 -0.83
CA VAL A 795 15.06 4.61 0.53
C VAL A 795 14.71 3.41 1.42
N GLY A 796 14.16 2.35 0.81
CA GLY A 796 13.77 1.12 1.51
C GLY A 796 14.91 0.17 1.87
N GLU A 797 16.14 0.40 1.39
CA GLU A 797 17.29 -0.48 1.66
C GLU A 797 17.75 -0.39 3.13
N SER A 798 17.72 -1.54 3.81
CA SER A 798 18.30 -1.80 5.13
C SER A 798 19.22 -3.03 5.09
N ARG A 799 19.92 -3.35 6.19
CA ARG A 799 20.85 -4.50 6.26
C ARG A 799 20.15 -5.82 5.88
N GLY A 800 20.29 -6.22 4.61
CA GLY A 800 19.78 -7.50 4.10
C GLY A 800 18.30 -7.55 3.72
N SER A 801 17.58 -6.41 3.71
CA SER A 801 16.16 -6.36 3.33
C SER A 801 15.80 -5.06 2.61
N ASN A 802 14.73 -5.09 1.82
CA ASN A 802 14.14 -3.90 1.23
C ASN A 802 12.64 -3.82 1.54
N ALA A 803 12.22 -2.72 2.16
CA ALA A 803 10.83 -2.52 2.55
C ALA A 803 9.83 -2.50 1.37
N TYR A 804 10.33 -2.30 0.14
CA TYR A 804 9.54 -2.29 -1.10
C TYR A 804 9.64 -3.58 -1.93
N GLU A 805 10.42 -4.56 -1.48
CA GLU A 805 10.53 -5.88 -2.11
C GLU A 805 9.30 -6.72 -1.80
N PHE A 806 8.77 -7.36 -2.84
CA PHE A 806 7.65 -8.28 -2.70
C PHE A 806 8.13 -9.68 -2.35
N THR A 807 7.60 -10.24 -1.28
CA THR A 807 7.80 -11.65 -0.92
C THR A 807 6.52 -12.43 -1.23
N LYS A 808 6.65 -13.55 -1.94
CA LYS A 808 5.57 -14.48 -2.21
C LYS A 808 5.18 -15.24 -0.94
N ARG A 809 3.90 -15.28 -0.59
CA ARG A 809 3.36 -15.89 0.63
C ARG A 809 2.04 -16.61 0.37
N GLN A 810 1.82 -17.71 1.07
CA GLN A 810 0.59 -18.50 0.99
C GLN A 810 -0.44 -18.01 2.00
N CYS A 811 -1.67 -17.81 1.53
CA CYS A 811 -2.87 -17.54 2.32
C CYS A 811 -3.97 -18.56 1.98
N ALA A 812 -3.59 -19.81 1.75
CA ALA A 812 -4.51 -20.82 1.27
C ALA A 812 -5.41 -21.36 2.40
N LYS A 813 -6.65 -21.68 2.04
CA LYS A 813 -7.58 -22.38 2.92
C LYS A 813 -7.16 -23.83 3.11
N VAL A 814 -6.95 -24.24 4.36
CA VAL A 814 -6.49 -25.59 4.74
C VAL A 814 -7.68 -26.50 5.05
N THR A 815 -8.66 -26.01 5.82
CA THR A 815 -9.90 -26.75 6.15
C THR A 815 -11.14 -25.90 5.93
N GLY A 816 -12.28 -26.56 5.74
CA GLY A 816 -13.58 -25.91 5.53
C GLY A 816 -14.42 -26.61 4.45
N PRO A 817 -15.71 -26.24 4.28
CA PRO A 817 -16.63 -26.91 3.36
C PRO A 817 -16.15 -26.96 1.90
N SER A 818 -15.33 -25.98 1.49
CA SER A 818 -14.82 -25.86 0.13
C SER A 818 -13.44 -26.49 -0.07
N ALA A 819 -12.63 -26.66 0.99
CA ALA A 819 -11.24 -27.13 0.87
C ALA A 819 -11.16 -28.59 0.39
N THR A 820 -11.89 -29.50 1.05
CA THR A 820 -11.93 -30.93 0.70
C THR A 820 -12.50 -31.15 -0.70
N LYS A 821 -13.55 -30.42 -1.07
CA LYS A 821 -14.16 -30.49 -2.40
C LYS A 821 -13.19 -30.03 -3.48
N THR A 822 -12.45 -28.94 -3.23
CA THR A 822 -11.45 -28.42 -4.16
C THR A 822 -10.30 -29.39 -4.35
N LEU A 823 -9.76 -29.98 -3.27
CA LEU A 823 -8.71 -31.00 -3.36
C LEU A 823 -9.17 -32.25 -4.12
N ALA A 824 -10.40 -32.72 -3.85
CA ALA A 824 -10.98 -33.84 -4.57
C ALA A 824 -11.19 -33.54 -6.05
N ALA A 825 -11.72 -32.37 -6.40
CA ALA A 825 -11.92 -31.91 -7.77
C ALA A 825 -10.58 -31.77 -8.51
N ARG A 826 -9.54 -31.21 -7.87
CA ARG A 826 -8.18 -31.14 -8.43
C ARG A 826 -7.60 -32.52 -8.71
N ARG A 827 -7.75 -33.46 -7.78
CA ARG A 827 -7.29 -34.85 -7.97
C ARG A 827 -8.03 -35.53 -9.11
N GLN A 828 -9.35 -35.35 -9.18
CA GLN A 828 -10.18 -35.89 -10.25
C GLN A 828 -9.76 -35.30 -11.61
N SER A 829 -9.59 -33.99 -11.70
CA SER A 829 -9.12 -33.30 -12.91
C SER A 829 -7.76 -33.85 -13.38
N ARG A 830 -6.79 -34.06 -12.48
CA ARG A 830 -5.50 -34.68 -12.84
C ARG A 830 -5.62 -36.14 -13.30
N ASN A 831 -6.54 -36.89 -12.71
CA ASN A 831 -6.84 -38.25 -13.15
C ASN A 831 -7.46 -38.26 -14.54
N ASP A 832 -8.39 -37.35 -14.81
CA ASP A 832 -9.05 -37.23 -16.12
C ASP A 832 -8.05 -36.76 -17.19
N MET A 833 -7.18 -35.80 -16.87
CA MET A 833 -6.07 -35.39 -17.74
C MET A 833 -5.15 -36.56 -18.07
N ALA A 834 -4.70 -37.32 -17.07
CA ALA A 834 -3.82 -38.47 -17.28
C ALA A 834 -4.49 -39.60 -18.07
N LYS A 835 -5.77 -39.85 -17.84
CA LYS A 835 -6.55 -40.89 -18.53
C LYS A 835 -6.72 -40.58 -20.02
N GLY A 836 -6.77 -39.31 -20.39
CA GLY A 836 -6.92 -38.85 -21.77
C GLY A 836 -5.62 -38.86 -22.60
N LEU A 837 -4.48 -39.21 -22.01
CA LEU A 837 -3.19 -39.11 -22.68
C LEU A 837 -3.00 -40.16 -23.77
N GLY A 838 -2.64 -39.67 -24.96
CA GLY A 838 -2.10 -40.44 -26.06
C GLY A 838 -0.56 -40.47 -26.05
N MET A 839 0.00 -41.35 -26.87
CA MET A 839 1.44 -41.33 -27.15
C MET A 839 1.81 -40.07 -27.93
N GLY A 840 2.90 -39.43 -27.55
CA GLY A 840 3.42 -38.22 -28.19
C GLY A 840 2.79 -36.91 -27.69
N ASP A 841 1.83 -36.96 -26.77
CA ASP A 841 1.22 -35.76 -26.18
C ASP A 841 2.23 -34.99 -25.32
N TRP A 842 2.21 -33.67 -25.45
CA TRP A 842 2.96 -32.74 -24.61
C TRP A 842 2.27 -32.53 -23.26
N LEU A 843 3.08 -32.50 -22.21
CA LEU A 843 2.68 -32.47 -20.81
C LEU A 843 3.52 -31.44 -20.05
N VAL A 844 2.93 -30.85 -19.02
CA VAL A 844 3.66 -30.01 -18.07
C VAL A 844 3.54 -30.59 -16.67
N PHE A 845 4.66 -30.72 -15.97
CA PHE A 845 4.73 -31.22 -14.61
C PHE A 845 5.33 -30.18 -13.67
N LYS A 846 4.87 -30.16 -12.43
CA LYS A 846 5.49 -29.37 -11.37
C LYS A 846 6.92 -29.86 -11.09
N SER A 847 7.87 -28.94 -10.96
CA SER A 847 9.20 -29.23 -10.45
C SER A 847 9.18 -29.39 -8.93
N THR A 848 9.80 -30.44 -8.41
CA THR A 848 9.89 -30.70 -6.98
C THR A 848 11.05 -29.97 -6.32
N ASP A 849 12.15 -29.76 -7.05
CA ASP A 849 13.45 -29.48 -6.43
C ASP A 849 14.17 -28.23 -6.99
N ASP A 850 13.70 -27.64 -8.10
CA ASP A 850 14.34 -26.46 -8.70
C ASP A 850 13.43 -25.22 -8.66
N PRO A 851 13.72 -24.21 -7.81
CA PRO A 851 12.97 -22.96 -7.78
C PRO A 851 13.19 -22.08 -9.02
N LYS A 852 14.26 -22.30 -9.81
CA LYS A 852 14.52 -21.58 -11.06
C LYS A 852 13.72 -22.14 -12.23
N GLN A 853 13.42 -23.44 -12.18
CA GLN A 853 12.58 -24.12 -13.16
C GLN A 853 11.33 -24.68 -12.47
N PRO A 854 10.28 -23.86 -12.29
CA PRO A 854 9.09 -24.21 -11.50
C PRO A 854 8.26 -25.36 -12.09
N PHE A 855 8.43 -25.64 -13.38
CA PHE A 855 7.81 -26.77 -14.07
C PHE A 855 8.72 -27.37 -15.14
N TRP A 856 8.46 -28.63 -15.46
CA TRP A 856 9.14 -29.41 -16.49
C TRP A 856 8.22 -29.64 -17.68
N LEU A 857 8.77 -29.50 -18.88
CA LEU A 857 8.09 -29.86 -20.13
C LEU A 857 8.42 -31.31 -20.45
N GLY A 858 7.40 -32.13 -20.67
CA GLY A 858 7.55 -33.54 -20.96
C GLY A 858 6.69 -33.98 -22.12
N ARG A 859 6.98 -35.17 -22.66
CA ARG A 859 6.19 -35.80 -23.72
C ARG A 859 5.88 -37.24 -23.38
N ALA A 860 4.63 -37.65 -23.54
CA ALA A 860 4.18 -39.00 -23.22
C ALA A 860 4.79 -40.03 -24.19
N VAL A 861 5.47 -41.06 -23.69
CA VAL A 861 6.10 -42.10 -24.52
C VAL A 861 5.52 -43.47 -24.17
N SER A 862 5.31 -44.33 -25.16
CA SER A 862 4.85 -45.71 -24.92
C SER A 862 5.85 -46.49 -24.09
N LYS A 863 5.34 -47.39 -23.26
CA LYS A 863 6.16 -48.39 -22.57
C LYS A 863 5.75 -49.80 -22.94
N SER A 864 6.71 -50.66 -23.29
CA SER A 864 6.46 -52.06 -23.69
C SER A 864 5.72 -52.84 -22.60
N ASP A 865 6.16 -52.68 -21.36
CA ASP A 865 5.65 -53.42 -20.19
C ASP A 865 4.23 -53.01 -19.81
N TRP A 866 3.72 -51.92 -20.40
CA TRP A 866 2.38 -51.40 -20.21
C TRP A 866 1.51 -51.64 -21.45
N GLY A 867 1.87 -52.64 -22.27
CA GLY A 867 1.13 -53.00 -23.48
C GLY A 867 1.22 -51.94 -24.58
N GLY A 868 2.31 -51.17 -24.61
CA GLY A 868 2.50 -50.06 -25.55
C GLY A 868 1.78 -48.77 -25.15
N GLN A 869 1.11 -48.74 -24.00
CA GLN A 869 0.51 -47.50 -23.48
C GLN A 869 1.55 -46.60 -22.81
N CYS A 870 1.26 -45.30 -22.76
CA CYS A 870 2.09 -44.30 -22.07
C CYS A 870 1.68 -44.08 -20.60
N ILE A 871 0.62 -44.74 -20.12
CA ILE A 871 0.07 -44.61 -18.77
C ILE A 871 -0.21 -45.97 -18.12
N LYS A 872 -0.19 -46.01 -16.79
CA LYS A 872 -0.55 -47.19 -15.99
C LYS A 872 -1.36 -46.81 -14.75
N HIS A 873 -2.58 -47.32 -14.66
CA HIS A 873 -3.50 -47.00 -13.57
C HIS A 873 -3.21 -47.81 -12.29
N ASN A 874 -3.24 -47.15 -11.14
CA ASN A 874 -3.14 -47.80 -9.83
C ASN A 874 -4.53 -48.25 -9.33
N ASN A 875 -4.88 -49.50 -9.67
CA ASN A 875 -6.12 -50.17 -9.21
C ASN A 875 -6.07 -50.68 -7.75
N SER A 876 -4.97 -50.46 -7.01
CA SER A 876 -4.86 -50.98 -5.65
C SER A 876 -5.57 -50.10 -4.61
N ASN A 877 -5.83 -50.64 -3.42
CA ASN A 877 -6.52 -49.93 -2.35
C ASN A 877 -5.67 -48.84 -1.65
N GLY A 878 -4.40 -48.69 -2.01
CA GLY A 878 -3.47 -47.73 -1.41
C GLY A 878 -2.51 -47.11 -2.43
N SER A 879 -1.54 -46.33 -1.95
CA SER A 879 -0.44 -45.85 -2.79
C SER A 879 0.46 -47.01 -3.18
N LYS A 880 0.92 -47.04 -4.44
CA LYS A 880 1.81 -48.07 -4.98
C LYS A 880 2.99 -47.42 -5.68
N VAL A 881 4.19 -47.96 -5.46
CA VAL A 881 5.37 -47.58 -6.26
C VAL A 881 5.31 -48.33 -7.59
N ILE A 882 5.29 -47.59 -8.69
CA ILE A 882 5.33 -48.11 -10.05
C ILE A 882 6.60 -47.55 -10.69
N GLU A 883 7.63 -48.40 -10.82
CA GLU A 883 8.91 -48.06 -11.47
C GLU A 883 9.53 -46.76 -10.92
N GLY A 884 9.60 -46.65 -9.58
CA GLY A 884 10.16 -45.48 -8.89
C GLY A 884 9.15 -44.39 -8.56
N ALA A 885 8.03 -44.27 -9.30
CA ALA A 885 7.00 -43.28 -9.00
C ALA A 885 6.01 -43.75 -7.92
N MET A 886 5.82 -42.96 -6.87
CA MET A 886 4.75 -43.20 -5.90
C MET A 886 3.41 -42.71 -6.45
N VAL A 887 2.53 -43.65 -6.81
CA VAL A 887 1.21 -43.36 -7.38
C VAL A 887 0.14 -43.59 -6.33
N SER A 888 -0.62 -42.54 -6.01
CA SER A 888 -1.72 -42.62 -5.04
C SER A 888 -2.84 -43.59 -5.50
N LYS A 889 -3.73 -43.99 -4.59
CA LYS A 889 -4.92 -44.80 -4.93
C LYS A 889 -5.69 -44.19 -6.11
N ASN A 890 -6.09 -44.97 -7.10
CA ASN A 890 -6.78 -44.51 -8.31
C ASN A 890 -6.02 -43.42 -9.11
N GLY A 891 -4.70 -43.29 -8.91
CA GLY A 891 -3.84 -42.40 -9.68
C GLY A 891 -3.24 -43.11 -10.89
N TYR A 892 -2.45 -42.37 -11.68
CA TYR A 892 -1.80 -42.89 -12.89
C TYR A 892 -0.29 -42.66 -12.82
N ALA A 893 0.48 -43.68 -13.21
CA ALA A 893 1.87 -43.53 -13.63
C ALA A 893 1.88 -43.13 -15.10
N ILE A 894 2.81 -42.27 -15.51
CA ILE A 894 2.97 -41.75 -16.87
C ILE A 894 4.44 -41.94 -17.25
N ASN A 895 4.72 -42.54 -18.40
CA ASN A 895 6.09 -42.67 -18.94
C ASN A 895 6.40 -41.43 -19.78
N VAL A 896 7.37 -40.62 -19.34
CA VAL A 896 7.59 -39.25 -19.84
C VAL A 896 9.02 -39.09 -20.33
N GLN A 897 9.18 -38.56 -21.55
CA GLN A 897 10.46 -38.02 -22.03
C GLN A 897 10.55 -36.54 -21.68
N TRP A 898 11.61 -36.14 -20.99
CA TRP A 898 11.80 -34.78 -20.50
C TRP A 898 12.55 -33.87 -21.46
N TYR A 899 12.26 -32.57 -21.33
CA TYR A 899 12.90 -31.50 -22.06
C TYR A 899 13.37 -30.39 -21.09
N THR A 900 14.61 -29.94 -21.25
CA THR A 900 15.23 -28.87 -20.48
C THR A 900 15.26 -27.56 -21.26
N VAL A 901 15.21 -26.43 -20.56
CA VAL A 901 15.36 -25.11 -21.16
C VAL A 901 16.80 -24.93 -21.64
N LYS A 902 16.99 -24.44 -22.86
CA LYS A 902 18.31 -24.09 -23.38
C LYS A 902 18.81 -22.84 -22.63
N GLU A 903 19.98 -22.93 -22.01
CA GLU A 903 20.59 -21.88 -21.17
C GLU A 903 20.33 -20.48 -21.76
N ASP A 904 19.71 -19.59 -20.96
CA ASP A 904 19.29 -18.18 -21.25
C ASP A 904 17.78 -17.87 -21.25
N GLY A 905 16.99 -18.48 -20.38
CA GLY A 905 15.66 -17.95 -20.00
C GLY A 905 14.63 -17.81 -21.14
N GLY A 906 14.94 -18.32 -22.33
CA GLY A 906 14.05 -18.40 -23.47
C GLY A 906 13.00 -19.48 -23.26
N LEU A 907 11.95 -19.44 -24.07
CA LEU A 907 10.93 -20.49 -24.12
C LEU A 907 11.37 -21.68 -24.98
N GLU A 908 12.68 -21.85 -25.19
CA GLU A 908 13.28 -22.90 -26.02
C GLU A 908 13.69 -24.11 -25.19
N TYR A 909 13.27 -25.30 -25.63
CA TYR A 909 13.43 -26.57 -24.94
C TYR A 909 14.13 -27.59 -25.84
N VAL A 910 15.03 -28.36 -25.25
CA VAL A 910 15.76 -29.48 -25.89
C VAL A 910 15.59 -30.74 -25.07
N ILE A 911 15.79 -31.92 -25.68
CA ILE A 911 15.65 -33.19 -24.97
C ILE A 911 16.68 -33.31 -23.83
N GLU A 912 16.21 -33.63 -22.63
CA GLU A 912 17.06 -33.75 -21.44
C GLU A 912 17.94 -35.00 -21.51
N GLY A 913 19.23 -34.87 -21.18
CA GLY A 913 20.18 -35.99 -21.17
C GLY A 913 20.90 -36.25 -22.51
N GLY A 914 20.58 -35.47 -23.56
CA GLY A 914 21.26 -35.57 -24.86
C GLY A 914 21.25 -37.01 -25.39
N ASP A 915 22.42 -37.54 -25.75
CA ASP A 915 22.60 -38.88 -26.33
C ASP A 915 22.13 -40.04 -25.42
N ASN A 916 21.95 -39.78 -24.13
CA ASN A 916 21.58 -40.78 -23.13
C ASN A 916 20.16 -40.54 -22.57
N ALA A 917 19.33 -39.75 -23.24
CA ALA A 917 17.99 -39.48 -22.74
C ALA A 917 17.16 -40.77 -22.64
N GLN A 918 16.59 -41.02 -21.47
CA GLN A 918 15.67 -42.12 -21.25
C GLN A 918 14.35 -41.60 -20.68
N PRO A 919 13.19 -42.13 -21.11
CA PRO A 919 11.92 -41.83 -20.48
C PRO A 919 11.91 -42.26 -19.01
N PHE A 920 11.34 -41.41 -18.16
CA PHE A 920 11.18 -41.68 -16.74
C PHE A 920 9.69 -41.80 -16.37
N VAL A 921 9.38 -42.66 -15.40
CA VAL A 921 8.00 -42.84 -14.94
C VAL A 921 7.67 -41.83 -13.86
N CYS A 922 6.60 -41.08 -14.06
CA CYS A 922 6.15 -40.02 -13.16
C CYS A 922 4.74 -40.28 -12.66
N SER A 923 4.45 -39.79 -11.45
CA SER A 923 3.10 -39.79 -10.90
C SER A 923 2.27 -38.65 -11.49
N ASN A 924 1.01 -38.89 -11.84
CA ASN A 924 0.10 -37.83 -12.26
C ASN A 924 -0.24 -36.83 -11.14
N HIS A 925 0.25 -37.04 -9.92
CA HIS A 925 0.13 -36.09 -8.82
C HIS A 925 0.74 -34.72 -9.15
N SER A 926 1.88 -34.70 -9.85
CA SER A 926 2.59 -33.48 -10.25
C SER A 926 2.17 -32.97 -11.64
N LEU A 927 1.21 -33.62 -12.31
CA LEU A 927 0.75 -33.22 -13.65
C LEU A 927 -0.05 -31.91 -13.56
N LEU A 928 0.35 -30.91 -14.35
CA LEU A 928 -0.26 -29.58 -14.39
C LEU A 928 -1.14 -29.39 -15.63
N LEU A 929 -0.60 -29.66 -16.83
CA LEU A 929 -1.29 -29.43 -18.10
C LEU A 929 -1.10 -30.61 -19.07
N THR A 930 -2.10 -30.80 -19.92
CA THR A 930 -2.11 -31.72 -21.08
C THR A 930 -2.79 -31.03 -22.26
N GLY A 931 -2.75 -31.63 -23.45
CA GLY A 931 -3.44 -31.11 -24.63
C GLY A 931 -2.84 -29.83 -25.20
N ILE A 932 -1.55 -29.58 -24.93
CA ILE A 932 -0.82 -28.38 -25.36
C ILE A 932 -0.06 -28.60 -26.69
N ASN A 933 -0.45 -29.61 -27.46
CA ASN A 933 0.27 -30.03 -28.67
C ASN A 933 0.36 -28.91 -29.73
N GLU A 934 -0.68 -28.08 -29.85
CA GLU A 934 -0.71 -26.94 -30.78
C GLU A 934 0.08 -25.72 -30.28
N SER A 935 0.44 -25.74 -28.99
CA SER A 935 1.15 -24.65 -28.32
C SER A 935 2.65 -24.93 -28.15
N VAL A 936 3.13 -26.08 -28.63
CA VAL A 936 4.54 -26.44 -28.65
C VAL A 936 5.01 -26.55 -30.08
N ASN A 937 5.81 -25.58 -30.52
CA ASN A 937 6.24 -25.45 -31.91
C ASN A 937 7.71 -25.85 -32.05
N GLN A 938 8.06 -26.55 -33.12
CA GLN A 938 9.46 -26.85 -33.42
C GLN A 938 10.11 -25.62 -34.07
N VAL A 939 11.12 -25.03 -33.42
CA VAL A 939 11.85 -23.84 -33.93
C VAL A 939 12.92 -24.25 -34.92
N THR A 940 13.75 -25.23 -34.55
CA THR A 940 14.87 -25.70 -35.37
C THR A 940 14.91 -27.23 -35.32
N GLY A 941 14.79 -27.85 -36.48
CA GLY A 941 15.00 -29.28 -36.67
C GLY A 941 16.02 -29.50 -37.77
N SER A 942 17.28 -29.66 -37.40
CA SER A 942 18.25 -30.13 -38.38
C SER A 942 17.90 -31.57 -38.71
N ARG A 943 17.63 -31.88 -39.99
CA ARG A 943 17.80 -33.24 -40.50
C ARG A 943 19.29 -33.60 -40.48
N VAL A 944 19.97 -33.56 -39.32
CA VAL A 944 21.25 -34.25 -39.18
C VAL A 944 20.87 -35.72 -39.30
N ARG A 945 21.23 -36.32 -40.43
CA ARG A 945 21.22 -37.78 -40.56
C ARG A 945 22.12 -38.30 -39.45
N VAL A 946 21.52 -38.74 -38.34
CA VAL A 946 22.23 -39.52 -37.32
C VAL A 946 22.95 -40.62 -38.08
N THR A 947 24.27 -40.67 -37.96
CA THR A 947 25.09 -41.67 -38.63
C THR A 947 24.69 -43.02 -38.03
N ARG A 948 23.79 -43.75 -38.69
CA ARG A 948 23.45 -45.13 -38.30
C ARG A 948 24.77 -45.89 -38.17
N ARG A 949 25.17 -46.24 -36.95
CA ARG A 949 26.21 -47.24 -36.73
C ARG A 949 25.69 -48.54 -37.34
N ARG A 950 26.15 -48.83 -38.56
CA ARG A 950 25.97 -50.14 -39.19
C ARG A 950 26.68 -51.16 -38.31
N THR A 951 25.94 -51.85 -37.47
CA THR A 951 26.32 -53.20 -37.06
C THR A 951 26.15 -54.11 -38.27
N VAL A 952 27.28 -54.33 -38.95
CA VAL A 952 27.40 -55.33 -40.01
C VAL A 952 27.26 -56.70 -39.36
N ARG A 953 26.11 -57.35 -39.54
CA ARG A 953 26.05 -58.82 -39.69
C ARG A 953 25.06 -59.22 -40.76
N SER A 954 25.62 -59.96 -41.70
CA SER A 954 25.05 -60.70 -42.82
C SER A 954 23.81 -61.53 -42.46
N ASN A 955 22.80 -61.51 -43.33
CA ASN A 955 22.58 -62.63 -44.25
C ASN A 955 21.51 -62.28 -45.28
N GLN A 956 21.83 -62.62 -46.53
CA GLN A 956 20.90 -62.72 -47.66
C GLN A 956 19.80 -63.72 -47.33
N LEU A 957 18.55 -63.36 -47.60
CA LEU A 957 17.57 -64.26 -48.23
C LEU A 957 16.42 -63.42 -48.78
N GLU A 958 16.09 -63.74 -50.03
CA GLU A 958 15.19 -63.03 -50.93
C GLU A 958 13.72 -63.16 -50.52
N GLY A 959 12.96 -62.14 -50.92
CA GLY A 959 11.53 -62.26 -51.21
C GLY A 959 10.59 -62.14 -50.02
N PHE A 960 10.18 -60.92 -49.68
CA PHE A 960 8.86 -60.72 -49.07
C PHE A 960 8.22 -59.40 -49.49
N ASP A 961 6.96 -59.59 -49.85
CA ASP A 961 5.89 -58.72 -50.33
C ASP A 961 5.82 -57.32 -49.69
N TYR A 962 5.50 -56.30 -50.51
CA TYR A 962 5.20 -54.93 -50.07
C TYR A 962 3.80 -54.87 -49.46
N GLY A 963 3.64 -55.48 -48.28
CA GLY A 963 2.51 -55.20 -47.40
C GLY A 963 2.74 -53.86 -46.71
N MET A 964 1.87 -52.87 -46.97
CA MET A 964 1.75 -51.66 -46.15
C MET A 964 1.63 -52.07 -44.67
N ARG A 965 2.74 -51.98 -43.91
CA ARG A 965 2.71 -52.07 -42.45
C ARG A 965 2.18 -50.74 -41.92
N SER A 966 0.89 -50.71 -41.62
CA SER A 966 0.20 -49.65 -40.91
C SER A 966 0.40 -49.66 -39.38
N ASN A 967 1.38 -50.43 -38.86
CA ASN A 967 1.75 -50.43 -37.45
C ASN A 967 3.22 -50.04 -37.29
N LEU A 968 3.50 -48.73 -37.39
CA LEU A 968 4.69 -48.14 -36.77
C LEU A 968 4.43 -48.04 -35.26
N GLN A 969 4.52 -49.17 -34.56
CA GLN A 969 4.89 -49.13 -33.14
C GLN A 969 6.36 -48.69 -33.12
N THR A 970 6.59 -47.38 -33.07
CA THR A 970 7.92 -46.83 -32.82
C THR A 970 8.37 -47.34 -31.46
N SER A 971 9.42 -48.16 -31.46
CA SER A 971 10.10 -48.54 -30.23
C SER A 971 10.60 -47.28 -29.48
N GLU A 972 10.83 -47.36 -28.17
CA GLU A 972 11.36 -46.21 -27.39
C GLU A 972 12.63 -45.62 -28.04
N GLU A 973 13.47 -46.46 -28.64
CA GLU A 973 14.71 -46.07 -29.35
C GLU A 973 14.46 -45.30 -30.66
N ASP A 974 13.41 -45.64 -31.41
CA ASP A 974 13.03 -44.95 -32.65
C ASP A 974 12.46 -43.56 -32.39
N PHE A 975 11.77 -43.37 -31.26
CA PHE A 975 11.25 -42.07 -30.86
C PHE A 975 12.41 -41.11 -30.54
N PHE A 976 13.36 -41.54 -29.71
CA PHE A 976 14.52 -40.74 -29.32
C PHE A 976 15.32 -40.25 -30.53
N SER A 977 15.60 -41.15 -31.49
CA SER A 977 16.37 -40.82 -32.69
C SER A 977 15.72 -39.74 -33.58
N ARG A 978 14.41 -39.51 -33.45
CA ARG A 978 13.68 -38.48 -34.21
C ARG A 978 13.59 -37.15 -33.47
N GLU A 979 13.64 -37.18 -32.15
CA GLU A 979 13.53 -36.00 -31.29
C GLU A 979 14.89 -35.35 -31.00
N TYR A 980 15.97 -36.13 -31.07
CA TYR A 980 17.32 -35.64 -30.82
C TYR A 980 17.73 -34.54 -31.81
N GLY A 981 18.21 -33.41 -31.26
CA GLY A 981 18.63 -32.24 -32.04
C GLY A 981 17.51 -31.27 -32.44
N ASN A 982 16.26 -31.55 -32.04
CA ASN A 982 15.15 -30.61 -32.21
C ASN A 982 15.13 -29.58 -31.07
N ILE A 983 14.81 -28.34 -31.42
CA ILE A 983 14.51 -27.26 -30.47
C ILE A 983 13.02 -26.96 -30.55
N TRP A 984 12.37 -26.93 -29.40
CA TRP A 984 10.95 -26.70 -29.24
C TRP A 984 10.69 -25.39 -28.52
N THR A 985 9.63 -24.66 -28.87
CA THR A 985 9.17 -23.49 -28.14
C THR A 985 7.79 -23.68 -27.57
N LEU A 986 7.62 -23.29 -26.29
CA LEU A 986 6.32 -23.26 -25.63
C LEU A 986 5.67 -21.89 -25.77
N ASP A 987 4.39 -21.84 -26.13
CA ASP A 987 3.62 -20.60 -26.15
C ASP A 987 3.58 -19.93 -24.77
N LYS A 988 3.70 -18.59 -24.75
CA LYS A 988 3.77 -17.82 -23.50
C LYS A 988 2.51 -18.01 -22.65
N LEU A 989 1.32 -18.05 -23.24
CA LEU A 989 0.06 -18.20 -22.49
C LEU A 989 0.00 -19.55 -21.77
N VAL A 990 0.52 -20.61 -22.41
CA VAL A 990 0.59 -21.95 -21.80
C VAL A 990 1.59 -21.98 -20.65
N ARG A 991 2.76 -21.33 -20.80
CA ARG A 991 3.72 -21.16 -19.70
C ARG A 991 3.07 -20.44 -18.52
N ASP A 992 2.41 -19.31 -18.75
CA ASP A 992 1.81 -18.52 -17.67
C ASP A 992 0.71 -19.32 -16.98
N ARG A 993 -0.09 -20.08 -17.75
CA ARG A 993 -1.06 -21.03 -17.20
C ARG A 993 -0.42 -22.12 -16.36
N ALA A 994 0.72 -22.67 -16.78
CA ALA A 994 1.47 -23.64 -16.00
C ALA A 994 1.97 -23.04 -14.68
N MET A 995 2.49 -21.80 -14.71
CA MET A 995 2.94 -21.07 -13.51
C MET A 995 1.83 -20.92 -12.47
N VAL A 996 0.63 -20.52 -12.91
CA VAL A 996 -0.54 -20.48 -12.03
C VAL A 996 -0.80 -21.86 -11.42
N LEU A 997 -0.69 -22.95 -12.17
CA LEU A 997 -0.97 -24.29 -11.64
C LEU A 997 0.12 -24.85 -10.72
N VAL A 998 1.39 -24.50 -10.93
CA VAL A 998 2.52 -24.88 -10.03
C VAL A 998 2.19 -24.51 -8.59
N ASP A 999 1.69 -23.30 -8.39
CA ASP A 999 1.38 -22.73 -7.07
C ASP A 999 0.16 -23.39 -6.40
N GLN A 1000 -0.69 -24.11 -7.16
CA GLN A 1000 -1.86 -24.80 -6.62
C GLN A 1000 -1.58 -26.24 -6.15
N VAL A 1001 -0.40 -26.78 -6.51
CA VAL A 1001 0.01 -28.17 -6.25
C VAL A 1001 1.04 -28.24 -5.11
N SER A 1002 1.58 -27.11 -4.64
CA SER A 1002 2.26 -27.01 -3.33
C SER A 1002 1.26 -27.08 -2.19
#